data_AF-A0A6A6HGT0-F1
#
_entry.id   AF-A0A6A6HGT0-F1
#
_cell.length_a   1.000
_cell.length_b   1.000
_cell.length_c   1.000
_cell.angle_alpha   90.00
_cell.angle_beta   90.00
_cell.angle_gamma   90.00
#
_symmetry.space_group_name_H-M   'P 1'
#
loop_
_entity.id
_entity.type
_entity.pdbx_description
1 polymer ?
#
loop_
_entity_poly.entity_id
_entity_poly.type
_entity_poly.pdbx_seq_one_letter_code
_entity_poly.pdbx_strand_id
1 'polypeptide(L)'
;MDQDKKKRKKGAVRDEYDDTASKPNSVAHKKQRIYTQEDAAFAKIYEDLAHEVSNVRRDATKLLLDKLSTHTSPDAEILAKVLRRLVRGLCSSRKAARSGFFLAFTEYLRLETLRLPEESADDELGPLVLRYVDEATTAEGKAPSQEKRDYALGRVLTYQAMIESKFVFEAKGSTALWTTMLRKMLSQVKTLPWLKEEYCSMINNCIPFLAKKGQMNGYIDDILSVLAEQKLEHTPEGVALWLTVSANGKEISYPEDCWANKDPLDKREKPRLVRILKRGAGDELPGADGDKKRYSGGNQTRLSFAWNVLIFSFINRLDYKLSNKDAKREKRFKSFWKEMVDDILFAESASPERKSLGLQLLGSVINGCPLWAIPSVFSSNVMRCIVNQRSDSERLLHEAAKIPLDKIKGRVRAQPEAARSFVEALISSSGTVNFDHLTRTKTINNIINGTHGQFLLDLLGSIDSAVLTPGIWKLEAADVESHRRMLADMLLTLTRGRSVDLKEEWPKHLLQILLKFSYFYWEPSPEIPISAATREIFRSRLMSCINHMISSESQASEVCSTIITSLEKMKDRKEYSVLLKSDEGVQETLQRAISTVVRMDHNKNSGDVGSTQSPVTNAFLCLYTMTILQVYNGEPDAVSMLEEIDTAYKATIDGNENVKEAFDLLIEVLLGMVSKQSALSRKLAEQVFTVVAPKLTPSALQSMLDVLAQRENSAGQNALFDQDGDDGSDGVIEGLDDSDVEEVDGAISAEEDGASNGSAQDSESGDAMSDATDNDNEEELQRLDASLGEILKTGRSTAEEEATDDESMDDDEMMALEPHLTKVFQERKKASSKKRDNKDAKEMMINFKNRILDLLTIYVKQEYSNVLALDLILPLLQLILESTSKQLAEKAFNLLKQYIELCGKKKEGLPHPEDLESVWTTLQTLLERVSRKNAKLYQNACSRSSLFLVKVVTHMEQSSKNENGRQALGRAQDMFSGLQKRWLMDPKLEIQFSFFQNWLGWCNDMRKAR
;
A
#
# COMPACT_ATOMS: atom_id res chain seq x y z
N MET A 1 19.72 -43.35 -45.25
CA MET A 1 20.69 -42.60 -46.06
C MET A 1 21.29 -41.55 -45.16
N ASP A 2 22.26 -41.89 -44.29
CA ASP A 2 23.64 -42.32 -44.60
C ASP A 2 24.47 -41.25 -45.29
N GLN A 3 25.74 -41.03 -44.92
CA GLN A 3 26.41 -41.27 -43.62
C GLN A 3 27.73 -40.47 -43.66
N ASP A 4 28.15 -39.93 -42.51
CA ASP A 4 29.55 -39.88 -42.06
C ASP A 4 30.71 -39.21 -42.87
N LYS A 5 31.37 -38.28 -42.15
CA LYS A 5 32.83 -38.27 -41.82
C LYS A 5 33.91 -37.62 -42.75
N LYS A 6 34.58 -36.64 -42.09
CA LYS A 6 36.04 -36.57 -41.75
C LYS A 6 37.02 -35.67 -42.54
N LYS A 7 37.48 -34.65 -41.80
CA LYS A 7 38.91 -34.36 -41.41
C LYS A 7 39.88 -33.58 -42.33
N ARG A 8 40.35 -32.47 -41.73
CA ARG A 8 41.77 -32.07 -41.46
C ARG A 8 42.65 -31.35 -42.53
N LYS A 9 42.90 -30.07 -42.21
CA LYS A 9 44.20 -29.39 -41.89
C LYS A 9 45.34 -29.23 -42.93
N LYS A 10 45.82 -27.95 -42.99
CA LYS A 10 47.19 -27.44 -43.30
C LYS A 10 47.69 -27.67 -44.75
N GLY A 11 48.21 -26.70 -45.51
CA GLY A 11 48.82 -25.39 -45.23
C GLY A 11 50.09 -25.21 -46.10
N ALA A 12 50.53 -23.96 -46.36
CA ALA A 12 51.80 -23.57 -47.03
C ALA A 12 51.84 -23.75 -48.59
N VAL A 13 52.62 -23.02 -49.42
CA VAL A 13 53.45 -21.78 -49.31
C VAL A 13 53.90 -21.34 -50.75
N ARG A 14 54.23 -20.04 -50.97
CA ARG A 14 55.05 -19.48 -52.11
C ARG A 14 54.48 -19.53 -53.56
N ASP A 15 54.98 -18.81 -54.58
CA ASP A 15 56.22 -18.02 -54.85
C ASP A 15 55.91 -16.64 -55.51
N GLU A 16 56.60 -15.54 -55.19
CA GLU A 16 57.76 -14.86 -55.86
C GLU A 16 57.53 -14.20 -57.24
N TYR A 17 57.93 -12.92 -57.37
CA TYR A 17 58.66 -12.32 -58.52
C TYR A 17 59.18 -10.90 -58.19
N ASP A 18 60.36 -10.55 -58.74
CA ASP A 18 61.20 -9.35 -58.50
C ASP A 18 61.80 -8.87 -59.85
N ASP A 19 62.41 -7.69 -60.07
CA ASP A 19 62.65 -6.43 -59.30
C ASP A 19 62.74 -5.30 -60.37
N THR A 20 62.52 -4.00 -60.10
CA THR A 20 63.59 -2.98 -59.93
C THR A 20 63.01 -1.56 -60.02
N ALA A 21 63.50 -0.61 -59.19
CA ALA A 21 63.80 0.79 -59.59
C ALA A 21 64.35 1.65 -58.41
N SER A 22 65.55 2.21 -58.58
CA SER A 22 66.30 2.98 -57.57
C SER A 22 65.75 4.38 -57.25
N LYS A 23 65.84 4.80 -55.97
CA LYS A 23 66.02 6.20 -55.51
C LYS A 23 66.77 6.24 -54.16
N PRO A 24 67.46 7.36 -53.82
CA PRO A 24 68.69 7.29 -53.01
C PRO A 24 68.51 7.35 -51.48
N ASN A 25 69.53 6.84 -50.79
CA ASN A 25 69.69 6.84 -49.33
C ASN A 25 69.70 8.24 -48.71
N SER A 26 68.89 8.43 -47.66
CA SER A 26 69.17 9.36 -46.56
C SER A 26 68.87 8.68 -45.21
N VAL A 27 69.85 7.90 -44.72
CA VAL A 27 69.75 7.23 -43.41
C VAL A 27 69.87 8.26 -42.29
N ALA A 28 68.73 8.81 -41.86
CA ALA A 28 68.65 9.55 -40.62
C ALA A 28 68.82 8.57 -39.44
N HIS A 29 69.99 8.60 -38.79
CA HIS A 29 70.25 7.79 -37.60
C HIS A 29 69.19 8.06 -36.51
N LYS A 30 68.33 7.07 -36.24
CA LYS A 30 67.52 7.05 -35.01
C LYS A 30 68.47 7.04 -33.82
N LYS A 31 68.60 8.17 -33.11
CA LYS A 31 69.23 8.22 -31.78
C LYS A 31 68.57 7.14 -30.90
N GLN A 32 69.34 6.16 -30.44
CA GLN A 32 68.87 5.23 -29.42
C GLN A 32 68.51 6.03 -28.16
N ARG A 33 67.32 5.82 -27.61
CA ARG A 33 66.92 6.43 -26.35
C ARG A 33 67.66 5.71 -25.22
N ILE A 34 68.56 6.44 -24.55
CA ILE A 34 69.15 6.00 -23.28
C ILE A 34 68.04 6.11 -22.23
N TYR A 35 67.69 4.99 -21.58
CA TYR A 35 66.65 4.92 -20.56
C TYR A 35 67.29 5.13 -19.19
N THR A 36 66.86 6.14 -18.44
CA THR A 36 67.44 6.43 -17.11
C THR A 36 66.74 5.65 -15.99
N GLN A 37 67.33 5.61 -14.79
CA GLN A 37 66.64 5.09 -13.61
C GLN A 37 65.40 5.95 -13.25
N GLU A 38 65.43 7.24 -13.57
CA GLU A 38 64.31 8.16 -13.38
C GLU A 38 63.15 7.83 -14.33
N ASP A 39 63.44 7.55 -15.61
CA ASP A 39 62.44 7.10 -16.60
C ASP A 39 61.71 5.83 -16.12
N ALA A 40 62.46 4.86 -15.58
CA ALA A 40 61.89 3.63 -15.00
C ALA A 40 61.03 3.92 -13.75
N ALA A 41 61.47 4.87 -12.92
CA ALA A 41 60.73 5.27 -11.72
C ALA A 41 59.48 6.12 -12.01
N PHE A 42 59.39 6.77 -13.18
CA PHE A 42 58.16 7.37 -13.70
C PHE A 42 57.28 6.33 -14.42
N ALA A 43 57.87 5.37 -15.14
CA ALA A 43 57.12 4.30 -15.82
C ALA A 43 56.23 3.52 -14.84
N LYS A 44 56.76 3.13 -13.68
CA LYS A 44 55.99 2.47 -12.61
C LYS A 44 54.80 3.32 -12.14
N ILE A 45 55.00 4.63 -11.93
CA ILE A 45 53.92 5.55 -11.53
C ILE A 45 52.82 5.58 -12.59
N TYR A 46 53.18 5.62 -13.88
CA TYR A 46 52.21 5.61 -14.97
C TYR A 46 51.45 4.27 -15.10
N GLU A 47 52.04 3.15 -14.67
CA GLU A 47 51.34 1.85 -14.56
C GLU A 47 50.38 1.83 -13.37
N ASP A 48 50.80 2.32 -12.20
CA ASP A 48 49.97 2.41 -11.00
C ASP A 48 48.81 3.42 -11.17
N LEU A 49 49.01 4.50 -11.92
CA LEU A 49 47.93 5.41 -12.39
C LEU A 49 46.95 4.73 -13.37
N ALA A 50 47.40 3.69 -14.08
CA ALA A 50 46.56 2.90 -14.99
C ALA A 50 45.82 1.74 -14.30
N HIS A 51 46.04 1.53 -12.99
CA HIS A 51 45.55 0.39 -12.23
C HIS A 51 44.03 0.44 -11.94
N GLU A 52 43.35 -0.70 -11.93
CA GLU A 52 41.88 -0.78 -11.72
C GLU A 52 41.44 -0.35 -10.31
N VAL A 53 42.25 -0.61 -9.29
CA VAL A 53 41.95 -0.25 -7.88
C VAL A 53 42.14 1.25 -7.64
N SER A 54 41.09 1.92 -7.12
CA SER A 54 41.09 3.36 -6.93
C SER A 54 42.13 3.91 -5.95
N ASN A 55 42.50 3.14 -4.91
CA ASN A 55 43.48 3.60 -3.93
C ASN A 55 44.89 3.62 -4.51
N VAL A 56 45.27 2.59 -5.28
CA VAL A 56 46.56 2.52 -6.00
C VAL A 56 46.74 3.75 -6.90
N ARG A 57 45.69 4.17 -7.63
CA ARG A 57 45.74 5.40 -8.46
C ARG A 57 45.92 6.68 -7.63
N ARG A 58 45.33 6.76 -6.43
CA ARG A 58 45.50 7.91 -5.51
C ARG A 58 46.91 7.98 -4.96
N ASP A 59 47.48 6.86 -4.54
CA ASP A 59 48.82 6.82 -3.96
C ASP A 59 49.90 7.01 -5.05
N ALA A 60 49.68 6.51 -6.26
CA ALA A 60 50.49 6.86 -7.43
C ALA A 60 50.41 8.34 -7.81
N THR A 61 49.23 8.97 -7.65
CA THR A 61 49.08 10.42 -7.83
C THR A 61 49.91 11.20 -6.80
N LYS A 62 49.83 10.84 -5.51
CA LYS A 62 50.69 11.46 -4.46
C LYS A 62 52.17 11.30 -4.80
N LEU A 63 52.61 10.08 -5.13
CA LEU A 63 54.01 9.79 -5.46
C LEU A 63 54.51 10.58 -6.69
N LEU A 64 53.63 10.86 -7.65
CA LEU A 64 53.95 11.73 -8.79
C LEU A 64 54.14 13.18 -8.34
N LEU A 65 53.20 13.71 -7.55
CA LEU A 65 53.23 15.08 -7.05
C LEU A 65 54.42 15.31 -6.13
N ASP A 66 54.70 14.38 -5.20
CA ASP A 66 55.85 14.42 -4.30
C ASP A 66 57.15 14.58 -5.10
N LYS A 67 57.38 13.74 -6.12
CA LYS A 67 58.55 13.83 -7.01
C LYS A 67 58.61 15.14 -7.80
N LEU A 68 57.48 15.63 -8.31
CA LEU A 68 57.42 16.92 -8.99
C LEU A 68 57.56 18.10 -8.02
N SER A 69 57.36 17.85 -6.71
CA SER A 69 57.43 18.87 -5.68
C SER A 69 58.83 19.07 -5.10
N THR A 70 59.63 17.98 -5.01
CA THR A 70 60.95 17.97 -4.36
C THR A 70 62.05 18.70 -5.12
N HIS A 71 61.83 19.06 -6.39
CA HIS A 71 62.77 19.87 -7.17
C HIS A 71 62.37 21.35 -7.11
N THR A 72 63.24 22.20 -6.55
CA THR A 72 63.03 23.66 -6.44
C THR A 72 62.90 24.37 -7.78
N SER A 73 63.30 23.71 -8.87
CA SER A 73 62.81 23.94 -10.23
C SER A 73 62.97 22.62 -10.99
N PRO A 74 61.90 21.90 -11.36
CA PRO A 74 62.03 20.70 -12.20
C PRO A 74 62.59 21.10 -13.58
N ASP A 75 63.49 20.29 -14.13
CA ASP A 75 64.00 20.50 -15.48
C ASP A 75 62.84 20.57 -16.48
N ALA A 76 62.81 21.64 -17.28
CA ALA A 76 61.74 21.92 -18.23
C ALA A 76 61.54 20.75 -19.23
N GLU A 77 62.60 19.99 -19.55
CA GLU A 77 62.48 18.80 -20.40
C GLU A 77 61.74 17.65 -19.69
N ILE A 78 61.95 17.47 -18.37
CA ILE A 78 61.22 16.48 -17.56
C ILE A 78 59.76 16.90 -17.42
N LEU A 79 59.50 18.18 -17.13
CA LEU A 79 58.14 18.72 -17.01
C LEU A 79 57.33 18.52 -18.30
N ALA A 80 57.93 18.86 -19.45
CA ALA A 80 57.37 18.64 -20.78
C ALA A 80 57.06 17.15 -21.05
N LYS A 81 57.96 16.22 -20.67
CA LYS A 81 57.75 14.77 -20.81
C LYS A 81 56.58 14.29 -19.95
N VAL A 82 56.50 14.73 -18.69
CA VAL A 82 55.43 14.36 -17.75
C VAL A 82 54.08 14.88 -18.23
N LEU A 83 53.99 16.17 -18.57
CA LEU A 83 52.77 16.79 -19.12
C LEU A 83 52.26 16.06 -20.37
N ARG A 84 53.13 15.83 -21.35
CA ARG A 84 52.78 15.10 -22.58
C ARG A 84 52.34 13.67 -22.28
N ARG A 85 52.90 13.01 -21.26
CA ARG A 85 52.49 11.66 -20.84
C ARG A 85 51.15 11.65 -20.11
N LEU A 86 50.87 12.64 -19.26
CA LEU A 86 49.58 12.80 -18.59
C LEU A 86 48.45 13.02 -19.60
N VAL A 87 48.60 13.99 -20.52
CA VAL A 87 47.62 14.27 -21.59
C VAL A 87 47.41 13.04 -22.50
N ARG A 88 48.48 12.32 -22.87
CA ARG A 88 48.34 11.08 -23.63
C ARG A 88 47.70 9.93 -22.83
N GLY A 89 47.81 9.93 -21.50
CA GLY A 89 47.12 9.01 -20.60
C GLY A 89 45.61 9.24 -20.53
N LEU A 90 45.16 10.51 -20.65
CA LEU A 90 43.74 10.87 -20.79
C LEU A 90 43.12 10.36 -22.09
N CYS A 91 43.93 10.09 -23.11
CA CYS A 91 43.51 9.49 -24.38
C CYS A 91 43.49 7.95 -24.35
N SER A 92 43.63 7.31 -23.18
CA SER A 92 43.65 5.85 -23.07
C SER A 92 42.25 5.25 -23.26
N SER A 93 42.17 4.15 -24.02
CA SER A 93 40.93 3.36 -24.12
C SER A 93 40.50 2.77 -22.77
N ARG A 94 41.44 2.51 -21.85
CA ARG A 94 41.16 1.97 -20.50
C ARG A 94 40.54 3.04 -19.59
N LYS A 95 39.33 2.76 -19.07
CA LYS A 95 38.57 3.67 -18.19
C LYS A 95 39.31 3.97 -16.88
N ALA A 96 39.94 2.97 -16.26
CA ALA A 96 40.72 3.15 -15.02
C ALA A 96 41.91 4.08 -15.23
N ALA A 97 42.65 3.91 -16.34
CA ALA A 97 43.73 4.82 -16.72
C ALA A 97 43.23 6.25 -16.89
N ARG A 98 42.16 6.49 -17.68
CA ARG A 98 41.59 7.84 -17.80
C ARG A 98 41.25 8.47 -16.45
N SER A 99 40.71 7.71 -15.52
CA SER A 99 40.43 8.18 -14.15
C SER A 99 41.70 8.54 -13.35
N GLY A 100 42.77 7.74 -13.43
CA GLY A 100 44.02 8.01 -12.72
C GLY A 100 44.81 9.17 -13.32
N PHE A 101 44.95 9.18 -14.64
CA PHE A 101 45.61 10.27 -15.36
C PHE A 101 44.85 11.60 -15.22
N PHE A 102 43.51 11.58 -15.14
CA PHE A 102 42.71 12.76 -14.82
C PHE A 102 42.98 13.29 -13.43
N LEU A 103 42.92 12.43 -12.40
CA LEU A 103 43.25 12.84 -11.04
C LEU A 103 44.66 13.43 -10.97
N ALA A 104 45.67 12.71 -11.46
CA ALA A 104 47.05 13.16 -11.43
C ALA A 104 47.28 14.49 -12.18
N PHE A 105 46.62 14.70 -13.32
CA PHE A 105 46.74 15.93 -14.09
C PHE A 105 46.01 17.11 -13.44
N THR A 106 44.79 16.91 -12.90
CA THR A 106 44.05 17.95 -12.17
C THR A 106 44.76 18.37 -10.88
N GLU A 107 45.29 17.41 -10.12
CA GLU A 107 46.09 17.70 -8.92
C GLU A 107 47.39 18.45 -9.28
N TYR A 108 48.09 18.02 -10.34
CA TYR A 108 49.32 18.66 -10.80
C TYR A 108 49.09 20.12 -11.22
N LEU A 109 48.09 20.37 -12.06
CA LEU A 109 47.75 21.75 -12.46
C LEU A 109 47.43 22.62 -11.25
N ARG A 110 46.74 22.08 -10.22
CA ARG A 110 46.41 22.82 -9.00
C ARG A 110 47.65 23.10 -8.15
N LEU A 111 48.62 22.17 -8.09
CA LEU A 111 49.90 22.37 -7.44
C LEU A 111 50.67 23.51 -8.10
N GLU A 112 50.71 23.57 -9.43
CA GLU A 112 51.35 24.68 -10.15
C GLU A 112 50.63 26.01 -9.95
N THR A 113 49.28 26.04 -9.94
CA THR A 113 48.53 27.26 -9.58
C THR A 113 48.91 27.81 -8.20
N LEU A 114 49.19 26.93 -7.23
CA LEU A 114 49.64 27.30 -5.88
C LEU A 114 51.12 27.71 -5.79
N ARG A 115 51.91 27.48 -6.84
CA ARG A 115 53.36 27.73 -6.89
C ARG A 115 53.73 29.06 -7.52
N LEU A 116 52.83 29.68 -8.29
CA LEU A 116 53.07 30.93 -9.01
C LEU A 116 53.46 32.07 -8.05
N PRO A 117 54.71 32.58 -8.10
CA PRO A 117 55.07 33.82 -7.44
C PRO A 117 54.52 35.00 -8.23
N GLU A 118 54.10 36.08 -7.55
CA GLU A 118 53.51 37.25 -8.20
C GLU A 118 54.46 37.91 -9.23
N GLU A 119 55.77 37.70 -9.14
CA GLU A 119 56.79 38.41 -9.94
C GLU A 119 57.49 37.60 -11.05
N SER A 120 57.23 36.30 -11.24
CA SER A 120 57.85 35.56 -12.38
C SER A 120 57.21 35.92 -13.72
N ALA A 121 58.02 36.17 -14.76
CA ALA A 121 57.57 36.83 -15.99
C ALA A 121 57.06 35.90 -17.12
N ASP A 122 57.49 34.63 -17.16
CA ASP A 122 57.18 33.69 -18.25
C ASP A 122 56.23 32.56 -17.81
N ASP A 123 54.92 32.77 -17.99
CA ASP A 123 53.88 31.75 -17.71
C ASP A 123 53.48 31.00 -19.01
N GLU A 124 54.45 30.31 -19.63
CA GLU A 124 54.22 29.54 -20.88
C GLU A 124 53.37 28.28 -20.67
N LEU A 125 53.12 27.86 -19.43
CA LEU A 125 52.51 26.56 -19.11
C LEU A 125 51.11 26.39 -19.70
N GLY A 126 50.27 27.43 -19.67
CA GLY A 126 48.92 27.39 -20.24
C GLY A 126 48.92 27.17 -21.77
N PRO A 127 49.58 28.05 -22.54
CA PRO A 127 49.81 27.84 -23.97
C PRO A 127 50.46 26.49 -24.31
N LEU A 128 51.43 26.03 -23.50
CA LEU A 128 52.10 24.75 -23.66
C LEU A 128 51.15 23.56 -23.49
N VAL A 129 50.29 23.57 -22.46
CA VAL A 129 49.24 22.56 -22.27
C VAL A 129 48.26 22.56 -23.44
N LEU A 130 47.80 23.72 -23.91
CA LEU A 130 46.90 23.78 -25.08
C LEU A 130 47.57 23.26 -26.36
N ARG A 131 48.88 23.48 -26.55
CA ARG A 131 49.65 22.88 -27.64
C ARG A 131 49.76 21.37 -27.49
N TYR A 132 50.06 20.85 -26.30
CA TYR A 132 50.13 19.42 -26.06
C TYR A 132 48.78 18.72 -26.18
N VAL A 133 47.66 19.38 -25.88
CA VAL A 133 46.33 18.87 -26.23
C VAL A 133 46.22 18.67 -27.73
N ASP A 134 46.56 19.68 -28.55
CA ASP A 134 46.46 19.53 -30.01
C ASP A 134 47.46 18.50 -30.57
N GLU A 135 48.70 18.47 -30.08
CA GLU A 135 49.72 17.46 -30.48
C GLU A 135 49.32 16.03 -30.08
N ALA A 136 48.74 15.83 -28.89
CA ALA A 136 48.45 14.49 -28.37
C ALA A 136 47.06 13.95 -28.78
N THR A 137 46.18 14.78 -29.33
CA THR A 137 44.80 14.42 -29.68
C THR A 137 44.44 14.62 -31.15
N THR A 138 45.41 15.00 -31.98
CA THR A 138 45.28 14.93 -33.45
C THR A 138 45.66 13.53 -33.93
N ALA A 139 44.78 12.93 -34.72
CA ALA A 139 44.99 11.58 -35.25
C ALA A 139 45.95 11.61 -36.45
N GLU A 140 47.07 10.91 -36.36
CA GLU A 140 48.00 10.72 -37.47
C GLU A 140 47.39 9.80 -38.54
N GLY A 141 47.14 10.31 -39.75
CA GLY A 141 46.70 9.53 -40.90
C GLY A 141 45.28 8.91 -40.79
N LYS A 142 45.10 7.70 -41.33
CA LYS A 142 43.81 6.97 -41.32
C LYS A 142 43.55 6.23 -40.00
N ALA A 143 43.62 6.94 -38.87
CA ALA A 143 43.40 6.31 -37.56
C ALA A 143 41.98 5.68 -37.42
N PRO A 144 41.84 4.54 -36.71
CA PRO A 144 40.56 3.90 -36.39
C PRO A 144 39.54 4.81 -35.71
N SER A 145 38.25 4.53 -35.90
CA SER A 145 37.15 5.31 -35.32
C SER A 145 37.15 5.32 -33.78
N GLN A 146 37.59 4.22 -33.15
CA GLN A 146 37.70 4.14 -31.69
C GLN A 146 38.82 5.04 -31.15
N GLU A 147 39.98 5.05 -31.81
CA GLU A 147 41.13 5.88 -31.42
C GLU A 147 40.81 7.37 -31.54
N LYS A 148 40.12 7.77 -32.62
CA LYS A 148 39.56 9.13 -32.79
C LYS A 148 38.59 9.51 -31.67
N ARG A 149 37.79 8.56 -31.17
CA ARG A 149 36.87 8.78 -30.05
C ARG A 149 37.62 8.93 -28.72
N ASP A 150 38.64 8.09 -28.48
CA ASP A 150 39.44 8.15 -27.26
C ASP A 150 40.29 9.43 -27.20
N TYR A 151 40.83 9.91 -28.33
CA TYR A 151 41.44 11.25 -28.42
C TYR A 151 40.47 12.37 -28.10
N ALA A 152 39.25 12.31 -28.66
CA ALA A 152 38.22 13.32 -28.41
C ALA A 152 37.79 13.35 -26.93
N LEU A 153 37.66 12.19 -26.28
CA LEU A 153 37.43 12.08 -24.82
C LEU A 153 38.62 12.60 -24.00
N GLY A 154 39.85 12.36 -24.46
CA GLY A 154 41.06 12.90 -23.83
C GLY A 154 41.08 14.43 -23.83
N ARG A 155 40.64 15.09 -24.91
CA ARG A 155 40.48 16.55 -24.96
C ARG A 155 39.48 17.07 -23.93
N VAL A 156 38.30 16.44 -23.86
CA VAL A 156 37.26 16.79 -22.86
C VAL A 156 37.82 16.71 -21.45
N LEU A 157 38.44 15.58 -21.10
CA LEU A 157 39.03 15.38 -19.78
C LEU A 157 40.18 16.36 -19.50
N THR A 158 40.95 16.76 -20.50
CA THR A 158 42.04 17.74 -20.31
C THR A 158 41.49 19.13 -20.02
N TYR A 159 40.50 19.61 -20.79
CA TYR A 159 39.86 20.91 -20.53
C TYR A 159 39.06 20.91 -19.22
N GLN A 160 38.44 19.77 -18.86
CA GLN A 160 37.77 19.59 -17.57
C GLN A 160 38.76 19.70 -16.41
N ALA A 161 39.94 19.06 -16.53
CA ALA A 161 41.00 19.17 -15.53
C ALA A 161 41.52 20.61 -15.39
N MET A 162 41.66 21.36 -16.49
CA MET A 162 42.06 22.78 -16.45
C MET A 162 41.03 23.68 -15.75
N ILE A 163 39.74 23.34 -15.81
CA ILE A 163 38.65 24.05 -15.13
C ILE A 163 38.53 23.62 -13.66
N GLU A 164 38.58 22.32 -13.35
CA GLU A 164 38.48 21.78 -11.99
C GLU A 164 39.70 22.11 -11.11
N SER A 165 40.89 22.18 -11.72
CA SER A 165 42.11 22.69 -11.05
C SER A 165 42.10 24.21 -10.85
N LYS A 166 41.13 24.92 -11.47
CA LYS A 166 41.01 26.40 -11.55
C LYS A 166 42.16 27.11 -12.27
N PHE A 167 43.15 26.35 -12.76
CA PHE A 167 44.35 26.87 -13.44
C PHE A 167 44.02 27.89 -14.54
N VAL A 168 42.99 27.61 -15.36
CA VAL A 168 42.58 28.51 -16.45
C VAL A 168 42.03 29.87 -15.99
N PHE A 169 41.64 30.02 -14.71
CA PHE A 169 41.11 31.26 -14.14
C PHE A 169 42.09 31.98 -13.20
N GLU A 170 43.19 31.31 -12.82
CA GLU A 170 44.12 31.76 -11.78
C GLU A 170 45.55 31.98 -12.31
N ALA A 171 45.92 31.44 -13.49
CA ALA A 171 47.19 31.70 -14.17
C ALA A 171 47.33 33.14 -14.71
N LYS A 172 48.56 33.58 -15.03
CA LYS A 172 48.78 34.88 -15.69
C LYS A 172 48.30 34.80 -17.16
N GLY A 173 47.67 35.87 -17.65
CA GLY A 173 47.05 35.87 -18.99
C GLY A 173 45.82 34.94 -19.12
N SER A 174 45.22 34.55 -18.00
CA SER A 174 44.09 33.60 -17.89
C SER A 174 42.89 33.94 -18.77
N THR A 175 42.60 35.22 -19.04
CA THR A 175 41.56 35.64 -20.00
C THR A 175 41.86 35.14 -21.41
N ALA A 176 43.03 35.45 -21.98
CA ALA A 176 43.41 35.01 -23.33
C ALA A 176 43.53 33.48 -23.44
N LEU A 177 43.99 32.82 -22.37
CA LEU A 177 44.03 31.37 -22.26
C LEU A 177 42.60 30.77 -22.31
N TRP A 178 41.68 31.36 -21.55
CA TRP A 178 40.25 31.00 -21.55
C TRP A 178 39.60 31.21 -22.91
N THR A 179 39.70 32.39 -23.53
CA THR A 179 39.10 32.67 -24.85
C THR A 179 39.58 31.65 -25.89
N THR A 180 40.88 31.32 -25.86
CA THR A 180 41.50 30.34 -26.76
C THR A 180 40.98 28.92 -26.50
N MET A 181 40.90 28.50 -25.25
CA MET A 181 40.38 27.18 -24.87
C MET A 181 38.90 27.04 -25.22
N LEU A 182 38.09 28.05 -24.91
CA LEU A 182 36.66 28.11 -25.17
C LEU A 182 36.36 28.06 -26.69
N ARG A 183 37.10 28.83 -27.50
CA ARG A 183 36.99 28.81 -28.97
C ARG A 183 37.35 27.43 -29.53
N LYS A 184 38.37 26.75 -28.99
CA LYS A 184 38.70 25.36 -29.35
C LYS A 184 37.57 24.39 -28.96
N MET A 185 37.05 24.47 -27.74
CA MET A 185 35.95 23.62 -27.26
C MET A 185 34.69 23.78 -28.13
N LEU A 186 34.19 25.00 -28.31
CA LEU A 186 32.93 25.25 -29.02
C LEU A 186 33.03 25.09 -30.54
N SER A 187 34.21 25.25 -31.15
CA SER A 187 34.39 24.89 -32.57
C SER A 187 34.36 23.37 -32.79
N GLN A 188 34.85 22.56 -31.84
CA GLN A 188 34.75 21.10 -31.92
C GLN A 188 33.32 20.57 -31.78
N VAL A 189 32.40 21.31 -31.16
CA VAL A 189 30.97 20.96 -31.11
C VAL A 189 30.36 20.86 -32.51
N LYS A 190 30.82 21.66 -33.48
CA LYS A 190 30.36 21.61 -34.88
C LYS A 190 30.79 20.35 -35.61
N THR A 191 31.97 19.80 -35.28
CA THR A 191 32.54 18.61 -35.94
C THR A 191 32.19 17.31 -35.20
N LEU A 192 31.96 17.37 -33.89
CA LEU A 192 31.58 16.26 -33.02
C LEU A 192 30.36 16.62 -32.16
N PRO A 193 29.13 16.63 -32.73
CA PRO A 193 27.92 17.07 -32.01
C PRO A 193 27.61 16.28 -30.73
N TRP A 194 28.09 15.05 -30.61
CA TRP A 194 27.90 14.20 -29.42
C TRP A 194 28.72 14.65 -28.19
N LEU A 195 29.67 15.58 -28.35
CA LEU A 195 30.42 16.19 -27.24
C LEU A 195 29.78 17.47 -26.69
N LYS A 196 28.71 17.96 -27.34
CA LYS A 196 28.07 19.23 -27.05
C LYS A 196 27.61 19.34 -25.60
N GLU A 197 26.96 18.30 -25.09
CA GLU A 197 26.45 18.27 -23.72
C GLU A 197 27.57 18.35 -22.68
N GLU A 198 28.63 17.55 -22.85
CA GLU A 198 29.78 17.53 -21.94
C GLU A 198 30.48 18.90 -21.90
N TYR A 199 30.80 19.49 -23.06
CA TYR A 199 31.44 20.81 -23.12
C TYR A 199 30.56 21.93 -22.56
N CYS A 200 29.28 21.98 -22.92
CA CYS A 200 28.40 23.04 -22.43
C CYS A 200 28.05 22.87 -20.94
N SER A 201 27.92 21.63 -20.43
CA SER A 201 27.74 21.36 -19.00
C SER A 201 28.96 21.80 -18.19
N MET A 202 30.16 21.48 -18.68
CA MET A 202 31.43 21.90 -18.08
C MET A 202 31.57 23.43 -17.99
N ILE A 203 31.22 24.17 -19.06
CA ILE A 203 31.17 25.64 -19.03
C ILE A 203 30.08 26.11 -18.05
N ASN A 204 28.89 25.52 -18.08
CA ASN A 204 27.78 25.92 -17.22
C ASN A 204 28.14 25.81 -15.73
N ASN A 205 28.87 24.75 -15.36
CA ASN A 205 29.26 24.48 -13.98
C ASN A 205 30.35 25.42 -13.44
N CYS A 206 31.12 26.10 -14.30
CA CYS A 206 32.13 27.08 -13.85
C CYS A 206 31.56 28.50 -13.63
N ILE A 207 30.41 28.85 -14.24
CA ILE A 207 29.82 30.20 -14.11
C ILE A 207 29.54 30.59 -12.64
N PRO A 208 28.97 29.74 -11.76
CA PRO A 208 28.73 30.11 -10.36
C PRO A 208 30.02 30.33 -9.54
N PHE A 209 31.15 29.76 -9.97
CA PHE A 209 32.46 30.01 -9.34
C PHE A 209 33.02 31.37 -9.76
N LEU A 210 33.03 31.65 -11.07
CA LEU A 210 33.42 32.95 -11.63
C LEU A 210 32.59 34.10 -11.02
N ALA A 211 31.28 33.85 -10.86
CA ALA A 211 30.36 34.80 -10.26
C ALA A 211 30.76 35.19 -8.82
N LYS A 212 31.10 34.21 -7.98
CA LYS A 212 31.47 34.45 -6.57
C LYS A 212 32.78 35.21 -6.41
N LYS A 213 33.72 35.08 -7.36
CA LYS A 213 35.00 35.80 -7.34
C LYS A 213 34.91 37.26 -7.80
N GLY A 214 33.78 37.70 -8.35
CA GLY A 214 33.65 39.05 -8.94
C GLY A 214 34.41 39.24 -10.26
N GLN A 215 35.08 38.20 -10.78
CA GLN A 215 35.78 38.19 -12.07
C GLN A 215 34.79 38.05 -13.25
N MET A 216 33.67 38.77 -13.21
CA MET A 216 32.51 38.57 -14.08
C MET A 216 32.78 39.01 -15.53
N ASN A 217 33.24 40.24 -15.73
CA ASN A 217 33.01 40.97 -16.99
C ASN A 217 33.94 40.56 -18.16
N GLY A 218 34.95 39.71 -17.93
CA GLY A 218 35.81 39.19 -19.00
C GLY A 218 35.38 37.79 -19.45
N TYR A 219 35.44 36.82 -18.52
CA TYR A 219 35.20 35.40 -18.80
C TYR A 219 33.77 35.09 -19.26
N ILE A 220 32.77 35.87 -18.79
CA ILE A 220 31.35 35.65 -19.09
C ILE A 220 30.96 36.27 -20.44
N ASP A 221 31.49 37.45 -20.77
CA ASP A 221 31.32 38.08 -22.08
C ASP A 221 31.98 37.22 -23.18
N ASP A 222 33.12 36.59 -22.89
CA ASP A 222 33.73 35.55 -23.75
C ASP A 222 32.79 34.34 -23.99
N ILE A 223 32.04 33.89 -22.96
CA ILE A 223 31.07 32.78 -23.13
C ILE A 223 29.99 33.16 -24.14
N LEU A 224 29.36 34.33 -23.99
CA LEU A 224 28.28 34.74 -24.89
C LEU A 224 28.77 35.07 -26.30
N SER A 225 29.90 35.77 -26.43
CA SER A 225 30.46 36.14 -27.73
C SER A 225 30.91 34.90 -28.52
N VAL A 226 31.66 33.97 -27.92
CA VAL A 226 32.09 32.74 -28.60
C VAL A 226 30.90 31.81 -28.88
N LEU A 227 29.87 31.77 -28.03
CA LEU A 227 28.63 31.03 -28.31
C LEU A 227 27.94 31.55 -29.60
N ALA A 228 27.83 32.87 -29.74
CA ALA A 228 27.26 33.54 -30.91
C ALA A 228 28.14 33.40 -32.17
N GLU A 229 29.46 33.57 -32.06
CA GLU A 229 30.41 33.27 -33.16
C GLU A 229 30.21 31.84 -33.69
N GLN A 230 29.95 30.88 -32.78
CA GLN A 230 29.76 29.48 -33.15
C GLN A 230 28.33 29.13 -33.57
N LYS A 231 27.36 30.07 -33.56
CA LYS A 231 25.95 29.82 -33.91
C LYS A 231 25.31 28.71 -33.05
N LEU A 232 25.63 28.69 -31.75
CA LEU A 232 25.19 27.69 -30.79
C LEU A 232 24.11 28.20 -29.81
N GLU A 233 23.82 29.50 -29.84
CA GLU A 233 22.80 30.18 -29.04
C GLU A 233 21.41 29.55 -29.21
N HIS A 234 21.03 29.13 -30.42
CA HIS A 234 19.73 28.49 -30.69
C HIS A 234 19.73 26.97 -30.47
N THR A 235 20.32 26.54 -29.36
CA THR A 235 20.33 25.14 -28.94
C THR A 235 19.96 25.02 -27.45
N PRO A 236 19.48 23.85 -26.96
CA PRO A 236 19.08 23.72 -25.55
C PRO A 236 20.22 24.11 -24.60
N GLU A 237 21.43 23.61 -24.85
CA GLU A 237 22.62 23.90 -24.06
C GLU A 237 23.07 25.36 -24.19
N GLY A 238 22.90 25.99 -25.35
CA GLY A 238 23.15 27.43 -25.54
C GLY A 238 22.15 28.31 -24.76
N VAL A 239 20.87 27.95 -24.76
CA VAL A 239 19.83 28.59 -23.92
C VAL A 239 20.17 28.43 -22.44
N ALA A 240 20.63 27.25 -22.01
CA ALA A 240 21.02 27.01 -20.63
C ALA A 240 22.20 27.88 -20.21
N LEU A 241 23.26 27.95 -21.02
CA LEU A 241 24.39 28.85 -20.79
C LEU A 241 23.95 30.31 -20.71
N TRP A 242 23.13 30.78 -21.65
CA TRP A 242 22.60 32.14 -21.63
C TRP A 242 21.82 32.44 -20.34
N LEU A 243 20.96 31.52 -19.89
CA LEU A 243 20.18 31.69 -18.66
C LEU A 243 21.05 31.69 -17.40
N THR A 244 22.04 30.79 -17.30
CA THR A 244 22.98 30.75 -16.18
C THR A 244 23.84 32.02 -16.13
N VAL A 245 24.28 32.54 -17.28
CA VAL A 245 24.98 33.82 -17.40
C VAL A 245 24.08 34.98 -16.92
N SER A 246 22.87 35.11 -17.49
CA SER A 246 21.92 36.18 -17.13
C SER A 246 21.45 36.14 -15.67
N ALA A 247 21.49 34.99 -15.02
CA ALA A 247 21.15 34.85 -13.61
C ALA A 247 22.26 35.32 -12.65
N ASN A 248 23.51 35.43 -13.12
CA ASN A 248 24.67 35.73 -12.27
C ASN A 248 25.27 37.13 -12.52
N GLY A 249 25.38 37.58 -13.77
CA GLY A 249 26.00 38.89 -14.07
C GLY A 249 25.03 40.07 -13.97
N LYS A 250 25.52 41.20 -13.42
CA LYS A 250 24.73 42.42 -13.22
C LYS A 250 24.87 43.45 -14.35
N GLU A 251 26.01 43.45 -15.05
CA GLU A 251 26.30 44.29 -16.21
C GLU A 251 27.06 43.41 -17.23
N ILE A 252 26.34 42.84 -18.20
CA ILE A 252 26.88 41.92 -19.23
C ILE A 252 26.70 42.54 -20.61
N SER A 253 27.72 42.45 -21.46
CA SER A 253 27.60 42.80 -22.87
C SER A 253 26.98 41.65 -23.67
N TYR A 254 25.66 41.71 -23.86
CA TYR A 254 24.95 40.74 -24.68
C TYR A 254 25.15 41.01 -26.18
N PRO A 255 25.53 39.99 -26.99
CA PRO A 255 25.54 40.09 -28.45
C PRO A 255 24.18 40.54 -29.01
N GLU A 256 24.22 41.35 -30.07
CA GLU A 256 23.02 41.88 -30.73
C GLU A 256 22.23 40.76 -31.46
N ASP A 257 20.94 41.02 -31.69
CA ASP A 257 19.98 40.19 -32.45
C ASP A 257 19.81 38.69 -32.08
N CYS A 258 20.42 38.21 -30.99
CA CYS A 258 20.30 36.82 -30.56
C CYS A 258 18.88 36.49 -30.03
N TRP A 259 18.36 37.29 -29.10
CA TRP A 259 17.06 37.07 -28.45
C TRP A 259 16.33 38.39 -28.23
N ALA A 260 15.01 38.43 -28.43
CA ALA A 260 14.18 39.57 -28.06
C ALA A 260 14.36 39.95 -26.59
N ASN A 261 14.51 41.25 -26.30
CA ASN A 261 14.82 41.77 -24.97
C ASN A 261 16.06 41.14 -24.30
N LYS A 262 16.97 40.52 -25.08
CA LYS A 262 18.17 39.80 -24.61
C LYS A 262 17.85 38.60 -23.69
N ASP A 263 16.62 38.06 -23.75
CA ASP A 263 16.11 37.05 -22.83
C ASP A 263 15.41 35.88 -23.57
N PRO A 264 15.96 34.64 -23.56
CA PRO A 264 15.32 33.48 -24.20
C PRO A 264 13.99 33.04 -23.55
N LEU A 265 13.66 33.58 -22.36
CA LEU A 265 12.38 33.37 -21.69
C LEU A 265 11.36 34.51 -21.95
N ASP A 266 11.64 35.44 -22.86
CA ASP A 266 10.65 36.44 -23.29
C ASP A 266 9.46 35.78 -24.00
N LYS A 267 8.26 36.37 -23.85
CA LYS A 267 7.04 35.89 -24.49
C LYS A 267 7.13 35.83 -26.02
N ARG A 268 7.92 36.70 -26.65
CA ARG A 268 8.12 36.77 -28.10
C ARG A 268 8.95 35.60 -28.63
N GLU A 269 9.91 35.11 -27.84
CA GLU A 269 10.80 33.99 -28.22
C GLU A 269 10.18 32.62 -27.93
N LYS A 270 9.05 32.57 -27.21
CA LYS A 270 8.35 31.33 -26.81
C LYS A 270 8.18 30.31 -27.95
N PRO A 271 7.73 30.67 -29.17
CA PRO A 271 7.58 29.70 -30.27
C PRO A 271 8.92 29.16 -30.79
N ARG A 272 9.98 29.97 -30.71
CA ARG A 272 11.35 29.59 -31.10
C ARG A 272 11.94 28.63 -30.07
N LEU A 273 11.74 28.91 -28.78
CA LEU A 273 12.18 28.06 -27.68
C LEU A 273 11.54 26.66 -27.76
N VAL A 274 10.22 26.56 -27.97
CA VAL A 274 9.52 25.27 -28.19
C VAL A 274 10.16 24.48 -29.34
N ARG A 275 10.45 25.15 -30.47
CA ARG A 275 11.10 24.50 -31.63
C ARG A 275 12.52 24.00 -31.31
N ILE A 276 13.29 24.76 -30.54
CA ILE A 276 14.65 24.38 -30.10
C ILE A 276 14.60 23.17 -29.18
N LEU A 277 13.68 23.16 -28.20
CA LEU A 277 13.51 22.06 -27.25
C LEU A 277 12.99 20.78 -27.92
N LYS A 278 12.01 20.90 -28.83
CA LYS A 278 11.47 19.75 -29.58
C LYS A 278 12.53 19.09 -30.47
N ARG A 279 13.33 19.90 -31.19
CA ARG A 279 14.50 19.42 -31.95
C ARG A 279 15.57 18.81 -31.04
N GLY A 280 15.80 19.42 -29.87
CA GLY A 280 16.69 18.90 -28.84
C GLY A 280 16.28 17.51 -28.35
N ALA A 281 14.98 17.27 -28.19
CA ALA A 281 14.39 16.00 -27.77
C ALA A 281 14.28 14.93 -28.88
N GLY A 282 15.00 15.08 -30.00
CA GLY A 282 15.13 14.04 -31.03
C GLY A 282 14.11 14.04 -32.17
N ASP A 283 13.39 15.14 -32.41
CA ASP A 283 12.40 15.23 -33.48
C ASP A 283 13.03 15.62 -34.85
N GLU A 284 12.87 14.79 -35.88
CA GLU A 284 13.21 15.13 -37.27
C GLU A 284 12.11 16.02 -37.88
N LEU A 285 12.27 17.34 -37.79
CA LEU A 285 11.40 18.27 -38.53
C LEU A 285 11.68 18.19 -40.04
N PRO A 286 10.65 18.13 -40.90
CA PRO A 286 10.84 18.31 -42.34
C PRO A 286 11.41 19.72 -42.60
N GLY A 287 12.50 19.79 -43.35
CA GLY A 287 13.11 21.06 -43.75
C GLY A 287 12.17 21.85 -44.66
N ALA A 288 12.12 23.17 -44.47
CA ALA A 288 11.37 24.07 -45.35
C ALA A 288 11.99 24.17 -46.76
N ASP A 289 13.26 23.77 -46.90
CA ASP A 289 13.95 23.58 -48.17
C ASP A 289 14.33 22.10 -48.33
N GLY A 290 14.12 21.56 -49.52
CA GLY A 290 14.16 20.11 -49.82
C GLY A 290 15.53 19.43 -49.82
N ASP A 291 16.54 19.97 -49.14
CA ASP A 291 17.91 19.46 -49.20
C ASP A 291 18.15 18.35 -48.16
N LYS A 292 18.13 17.09 -48.61
CA LYS A 292 18.16 15.88 -47.77
C LYS A 292 19.54 15.60 -47.17
N LYS A 293 19.98 16.39 -46.19
CA LYS A 293 21.06 16.01 -45.27
C LYS A 293 20.49 15.52 -43.94
N ARG A 294 20.29 14.20 -43.86
CA ARG A 294 20.03 13.46 -42.62
C ARG A 294 21.09 13.83 -41.57
N TYR A 295 20.71 14.64 -40.59
CA TYR A 295 21.50 14.79 -39.39
C TYR A 295 21.16 13.58 -38.52
N SER A 296 22.05 12.59 -38.47
CA SER A 296 21.89 11.42 -37.61
C SER A 296 21.97 11.85 -36.15
N GLY A 297 20.82 12.25 -35.60
CA GLY A 297 20.63 12.49 -34.19
C GLY A 297 20.64 11.16 -33.46
N GLY A 298 21.84 10.71 -33.06
CA GLY A 298 21.98 9.48 -32.28
C GLY A 298 21.11 9.56 -31.02
N ASN A 299 20.33 8.50 -30.78
CA ASN A 299 19.34 8.40 -29.71
C ASN A 299 19.86 8.99 -28.38
N GLN A 300 19.31 10.14 -27.96
CA GLN A 300 19.62 10.70 -26.64
C GLN A 300 19.00 9.81 -25.56
N THR A 301 19.82 8.94 -24.96
CA THR A 301 19.42 8.08 -23.85
C THR A 301 19.39 8.80 -22.49
N ARG A 302 19.85 10.06 -22.46
CA ARG A 302 19.96 10.90 -21.26
C ARG A 302 19.35 12.27 -21.52
N LEU A 303 18.72 12.80 -20.49
CA LEU A 303 18.19 14.16 -20.45
C LEU A 303 19.32 15.20 -20.38
N SER A 304 19.38 16.07 -21.40
CA SER A 304 20.27 17.24 -21.39
C SER A 304 20.06 18.12 -20.16
N PHE A 305 21.16 18.50 -19.51
CA PHE A 305 21.16 19.38 -18.32
C PHE A 305 20.39 20.70 -18.54
N ALA A 306 20.28 21.14 -19.80
CA ALA A 306 19.60 22.35 -20.21
C ALA A 306 18.15 22.46 -19.71
N TRP A 307 17.43 21.34 -19.67
CA TRP A 307 16.05 21.29 -19.19
C TRP A 307 15.92 21.69 -17.72
N ASN A 308 16.83 21.21 -16.86
CA ASN A 308 16.87 21.59 -15.45
C ASN A 308 17.18 23.09 -15.30
N VAL A 309 18.22 23.58 -16.00
CA VAL A 309 18.61 24.99 -15.96
C VAL A 309 17.45 25.90 -16.39
N LEU A 310 16.75 25.55 -17.47
CA LEU A 310 15.60 26.29 -17.97
C LEU A 310 14.46 26.38 -16.94
N ILE A 311 14.05 25.25 -16.38
CA ILE A 311 12.93 25.17 -15.43
C ILE A 311 13.26 25.88 -14.13
N PHE A 312 14.42 25.61 -13.53
CA PHE A 312 14.82 26.26 -12.27
C PHE A 312 15.09 27.76 -12.46
N SER A 313 15.63 28.19 -13.61
CA SER A 313 15.73 29.63 -13.93
C SER A 313 14.36 30.30 -14.03
N PHE A 314 13.35 29.64 -14.60
CA PHE A 314 11.99 30.17 -14.66
C PHE A 314 11.32 30.22 -13.28
N ILE A 315 11.49 29.18 -12.45
CA ILE A 315 11.05 29.14 -11.04
C ILE A 315 11.67 30.29 -10.24
N ASN A 316 13.00 30.42 -10.26
CA ASN A 316 13.72 31.49 -9.54
C ASN A 316 13.25 32.90 -9.96
N ARG A 317 12.96 33.11 -11.26
CA ARG A 317 12.40 34.37 -11.76
C ARG A 317 10.96 34.62 -11.28
N LEU A 318 10.15 33.59 -11.08
CA LEU A 318 8.82 33.72 -10.47
C LEU A 318 8.93 34.03 -8.98
N ASP A 319 9.81 33.36 -8.24
CA ASP A 319 10.04 33.63 -6.82
C ASP A 319 10.53 35.07 -6.58
N TYR A 320 11.43 35.57 -7.43
CA TYR A 320 11.88 36.96 -7.37
C TYR A 320 10.77 37.97 -7.75
N LYS A 321 10.10 37.79 -8.90
CA LYS A 321 9.12 38.77 -9.42
C LYS A 321 7.74 38.71 -8.75
N LEU A 322 7.39 37.61 -8.10
CA LEU A 322 6.08 37.34 -7.48
C LEU A 322 6.23 36.77 -6.08
N SER A 323 7.22 37.25 -5.31
CA SER A 323 7.38 36.93 -3.90
C SER A 323 6.04 37.09 -3.15
N ASN A 324 5.74 36.09 -2.30
CA ASN A 324 4.51 35.94 -1.51
C ASN A 324 3.19 35.95 -2.33
N LYS A 325 3.20 35.49 -3.60
CA LYS A 325 2.01 35.42 -4.46
C LYS A 325 1.85 34.05 -5.15
N ASP A 326 1.79 32.98 -4.35
CA ASP A 326 1.81 31.58 -4.81
C ASP A 326 0.81 31.25 -5.91
N ALA A 327 -0.48 31.56 -5.75
CA ALA A 327 -1.48 31.31 -6.80
C ALA A 327 -1.14 31.97 -8.17
N LYS A 328 -0.39 33.09 -8.17
CA LYS A 328 0.10 33.74 -9.40
C LYS A 328 1.41 33.13 -9.91
N ARG A 329 2.27 32.59 -9.03
CA ARG A 329 3.45 31.80 -9.39
C ARG A 329 3.01 30.49 -10.06
N GLU A 330 2.18 29.72 -9.37
CA GLU A 330 1.60 28.45 -9.85
C GLU A 330 0.89 28.63 -11.19
N LYS A 331 -0.07 29.56 -11.33
CA LYS A 331 -0.79 29.78 -12.60
C LYS A 331 0.13 30.08 -13.79
N ARG A 332 1.23 30.83 -13.57
CA ARG A 332 2.23 31.11 -14.63
C ARG A 332 3.10 29.90 -14.92
N PHE A 333 3.49 29.16 -13.89
CA PHE A 333 4.27 27.95 -14.03
C PHE A 333 3.48 26.81 -14.70
N LYS A 334 2.18 26.65 -14.41
CA LYS A 334 1.29 25.69 -15.07
C LYS A 334 1.19 25.91 -16.59
N SER A 335 1.07 27.16 -17.04
CA SER A 335 1.12 27.48 -18.49
C SER A 335 2.50 27.23 -19.09
N PHE A 336 3.58 27.58 -18.39
CA PHE A 336 4.94 27.31 -18.85
C PHE A 336 5.22 25.80 -18.96
N TRP A 337 4.91 25.03 -17.92
CA TRP A 337 5.09 23.58 -17.85
C TRP A 337 4.29 22.87 -18.94
N LYS A 338 3.02 23.26 -19.14
CA LYS A 338 2.19 22.70 -20.19
C LYS A 338 2.85 22.87 -21.57
N GLU A 339 3.18 24.10 -21.94
CA GLU A 339 3.64 24.42 -23.30
C GLU A 339 5.11 24.03 -23.57
N MET A 340 5.95 23.93 -22.53
CA MET A 340 7.38 23.61 -22.68
C MET A 340 7.73 22.15 -22.37
N VAL A 341 6.93 21.46 -21.55
CA VAL A 341 7.25 20.10 -21.07
C VAL A 341 6.14 19.12 -21.45
N ASP A 342 4.89 19.37 -21.05
CA ASP A 342 3.76 18.45 -21.26
C ASP A 342 3.49 18.24 -22.77
N ASP A 343 3.30 19.33 -23.51
CA ASP A 343 2.98 19.32 -24.94
C ASP A 343 4.18 18.91 -25.85
N ILE A 344 5.41 18.85 -25.29
CA ILE A 344 6.63 18.46 -26.04
C ILE A 344 7.03 16.99 -25.78
N LEU A 345 7.08 16.58 -24.51
CA LEU A 345 7.62 15.29 -24.07
C LEU A 345 6.53 14.25 -23.77
N PHE A 346 5.33 14.70 -23.36
CA PHE A 346 4.24 13.82 -22.93
C PHE A 346 3.03 13.79 -23.86
N ALA A 347 3.01 14.62 -24.91
CA ALA A 347 1.99 14.60 -25.95
C ALA A 347 1.68 13.18 -26.46
N GLU A 348 0.45 12.97 -26.93
CA GLU A 348 0.01 11.65 -27.40
C GLU A 348 0.91 11.11 -28.51
N SER A 349 1.25 11.97 -29.49
CA SER A 349 2.23 11.74 -30.57
C SER A 349 3.71 11.81 -30.15
N ALA A 350 4.02 11.84 -28.84
CA ALA A 350 5.39 11.73 -28.36
C ALA A 350 5.89 10.27 -28.38
N SER A 351 7.12 10.08 -28.87
CA SER A 351 7.74 8.76 -28.97
C SER A 351 8.10 8.21 -27.57
N PRO A 352 8.35 6.90 -27.42
CA PRO A 352 8.75 6.31 -26.15
C PRO A 352 10.01 6.94 -25.57
N GLU A 353 10.98 7.34 -26.41
CA GLU A 353 12.21 8.02 -26.00
C GLU A 353 11.89 9.40 -25.41
N ARG A 354 11.04 10.20 -26.06
CA ARG A 354 10.62 11.51 -25.55
C ARG A 354 9.87 11.40 -24.23
N LYS A 355 8.98 10.42 -24.10
CA LYS A 355 8.27 10.12 -22.84
C LYS A 355 9.25 9.66 -21.75
N SER A 356 10.26 8.85 -22.07
CA SER A 356 11.34 8.46 -21.15
C SER A 356 12.15 9.66 -20.65
N LEU A 357 12.57 10.55 -21.56
CA LEU A 357 13.26 11.80 -21.20
C LEU A 357 12.38 12.71 -20.33
N GLY A 358 11.08 12.80 -20.63
CA GLY A 358 10.08 13.47 -19.81
C GLY A 358 10.01 12.90 -18.38
N LEU A 359 10.01 11.58 -18.22
CA LEU A 359 9.98 10.92 -16.92
C LEU A 359 11.29 11.14 -16.12
N GLN A 360 12.45 11.17 -16.79
CA GLN A 360 13.73 11.57 -16.17
C GLN A 360 13.68 13.04 -15.68
N LEU A 361 13.14 13.94 -16.51
CA LEU A 361 12.99 15.36 -16.17
C LEU A 361 12.04 15.57 -14.99
N LEU A 362 10.88 14.91 -15.03
CA LEU A 362 9.90 14.92 -13.96
C LEU A 362 10.53 14.45 -12.64
N GLY A 363 11.26 13.33 -12.65
CA GLY A 363 11.98 12.84 -11.48
C GLY A 363 13.04 13.81 -10.95
N SER A 364 13.70 14.57 -11.83
CA SER A 364 14.65 15.63 -11.44
C SER A 364 13.94 16.82 -10.77
N VAL A 365 12.89 17.34 -11.41
CA VAL A 365 12.10 18.49 -10.95
C VAL A 365 11.45 18.22 -9.58
N ILE A 366 10.87 17.03 -9.38
CA ILE A 366 10.25 16.59 -8.10
C ILE A 366 11.21 16.72 -6.90
N ASN A 367 12.52 16.52 -7.08
CA ASN A 367 13.49 16.63 -5.98
C ASN A 367 13.83 18.09 -5.62
N GLY A 368 13.68 19.02 -6.56
CA GLY A 368 14.21 20.39 -6.44
C GLY A 368 13.15 21.50 -6.45
N CYS A 369 11.91 21.24 -6.88
CA CYS A 369 10.91 22.28 -7.00
C CYS A 369 10.37 22.75 -5.62
N PRO A 370 9.99 24.04 -5.49
CA PRO A 370 9.31 24.54 -4.31
C PRO A 370 7.88 23.98 -4.22
N LEU A 371 7.30 23.98 -3.00
CA LEU A 371 6.00 23.36 -2.73
C LEU A 371 4.87 23.91 -3.63
N TRP A 372 4.84 25.23 -3.86
CA TRP A 372 3.85 25.90 -4.73
C TRP A 372 3.90 25.42 -6.19
N ALA A 373 5.02 24.86 -6.65
CA ALA A 373 5.18 24.41 -8.03
C ALA A 373 4.70 22.95 -8.24
N ILE A 374 4.60 22.16 -7.16
CA ILE A 374 4.29 20.72 -7.21
C ILE A 374 2.99 20.44 -8.00
N PRO A 375 1.84 21.12 -7.76
CA PRO A 375 0.59 20.82 -8.47
C PRO A 375 0.62 21.12 -9.98
N SER A 376 1.54 21.98 -10.43
CA SER A 376 1.69 22.31 -11.85
C SER A 376 2.46 21.25 -12.64
N VAL A 377 3.27 20.44 -11.96
CA VAL A 377 4.16 19.42 -12.56
C VAL A 377 3.38 18.16 -12.96
N PHE A 378 2.32 17.83 -12.21
CA PHE A 378 1.41 16.71 -12.50
C PHE A 378 0.32 17.15 -13.49
N SER A 379 0.73 17.48 -14.72
CA SER A 379 -0.17 17.83 -15.82
C SER A 379 -0.93 16.62 -16.39
N SER A 380 -1.99 16.86 -17.16
CA SER A 380 -2.88 15.79 -17.66
C SER A 380 -2.16 14.75 -18.53
N ASN A 381 -1.26 15.15 -19.43
CA ASN A 381 -0.53 14.17 -20.25
C ASN A 381 0.54 13.44 -19.43
N VAL A 382 1.22 14.12 -18.50
CA VAL A 382 2.10 13.49 -17.50
C VAL A 382 1.36 12.40 -16.72
N MET A 383 0.21 12.72 -16.12
CA MET A 383 -0.56 11.76 -15.31
C MET A 383 -1.09 10.59 -16.14
N ARG A 384 -1.64 10.87 -17.34
CA ARG A 384 -2.04 9.83 -18.30
C ARG A 384 -0.86 8.95 -18.70
N CYS A 385 0.33 9.52 -18.91
CA CYS A 385 1.52 8.75 -19.26
C CYS A 385 1.99 7.85 -18.10
N ILE A 386 2.00 8.35 -16.86
CA ILE A 386 2.36 7.54 -15.68
C ILE A 386 1.37 6.40 -15.50
N VAL A 387 0.07 6.69 -15.46
CA VAL A 387 -1.00 5.69 -15.30
C VAL A 387 -0.90 4.63 -16.40
N ASN A 388 -0.81 5.06 -17.66
CA ASN A 388 -0.70 4.12 -18.77
C ASN A 388 0.58 3.27 -18.68
N GLN A 389 1.76 3.84 -18.45
CA GLN A 389 2.99 3.04 -18.46
C GLN A 389 3.11 2.13 -17.22
N ARG A 390 2.41 2.44 -16.12
CA ARG A 390 2.42 1.64 -14.89
C ARG A 390 1.33 0.56 -14.81
N SER A 391 0.25 0.64 -15.60
CA SER A 391 -0.89 -0.29 -15.51
C SER A 391 -0.56 -1.75 -15.84
N ASP A 392 0.53 -1.98 -16.58
CA ASP A 392 0.92 -3.24 -17.18
C ASP A 392 2.46 -3.34 -17.23
N SER A 393 3.02 -4.50 -16.90
CA SER A 393 4.46 -4.77 -16.83
C SER A 393 5.13 -4.84 -18.19
N GLU A 394 4.40 -5.26 -19.22
CA GLU A 394 4.93 -5.43 -20.58
C GLU A 394 5.15 -4.10 -21.33
N ARG A 395 4.75 -2.97 -20.72
CA ARG A 395 4.90 -1.65 -21.34
C ARG A 395 6.33 -1.16 -21.28
N LEU A 396 6.86 -0.75 -22.44
CA LEU A 396 8.26 -0.33 -22.65
C LEU A 396 8.82 0.66 -21.61
N LEU A 397 7.99 1.51 -21.01
CA LEU A 397 8.40 2.52 -20.03
C LEU A 397 7.95 2.20 -18.59
N HIS A 398 7.57 0.94 -18.28
CA HIS A 398 7.08 0.54 -16.96
C HIS A 398 8.03 0.92 -15.82
N GLU A 399 9.31 0.57 -15.93
CA GLU A 399 10.33 0.96 -14.95
C GLU A 399 10.72 2.45 -15.05
N ALA A 400 10.68 3.07 -16.24
CA ALA A 400 10.93 4.50 -16.36
C ALA A 400 9.86 5.34 -15.65
N ALA A 401 8.59 4.91 -15.69
CA ALA A 401 7.46 5.58 -15.04
C ALA A 401 7.43 5.39 -13.52
N LYS A 402 8.19 4.44 -12.99
CA LYS A 402 8.40 4.23 -11.55
C LYS A 402 9.35 5.25 -10.94
N ILE A 403 10.32 5.75 -11.72
CA ILE A 403 11.36 6.68 -11.25
C ILE A 403 10.74 7.94 -10.59
N PRO A 404 9.78 8.67 -11.22
CA PRO A 404 9.09 9.78 -10.54
C PRO A 404 8.43 9.39 -9.23
N LEU A 405 7.76 8.23 -9.15
CA LEU A 405 7.02 7.80 -7.97
C LEU A 405 7.95 7.52 -6.78
N ASP A 406 9.11 6.92 -7.03
CA ASP A 406 10.11 6.71 -6.00
C ASP A 406 10.82 8.02 -5.60
N LYS A 407 10.92 9.01 -6.50
CA LYS A 407 11.35 10.37 -6.15
C LYS A 407 10.34 11.11 -5.27
N ILE A 408 9.02 10.94 -5.49
CA ILE A 408 7.99 11.50 -4.58
C ILE A 408 8.17 10.93 -3.16
N LYS A 409 8.28 9.59 -3.02
CA LYS A 409 8.51 8.93 -1.73
C LYS A 409 9.79 9.44 -1.06
N GLY A 410 10.88 9.59 -1.83
CA GLY A 410 12.14 10.15 -1.33
C GLY A 410 12.01 11.61 -0.87
N ARG A 411 11.28 12.45 -1.63
CA ARG A 411 11.04 13.85 -1.31
C ARG A 411 10.21 14.02 -0.04
N VAL A 412 9.12 13.26 0.12
CA VAL A 412 8.28 13.31 1.33
C VAL A 412 9.05 12.84 2.57
N ARG A 413 9.88 11.79 2.45
CA ARG A 413 10.76 11.34 3.56
C ARG A 413 11.78 12.39 4.00
N ALA A 414 12.25 13.23 3.06
CA ALA A 414 13.19 14.32 3.36
C ALA A 414 12.50 15.63 3.80
N GLN A 415 11.27 15.87 3.34
CA GLN A 415 10.46 17.06 3.60
C GLN A 415 8.98 16.66 3.74
N PRO A 416 8.53 16.32 4.97
CA PRO A 416 7.14 15.89 5.22
C PRO A 416 6.09 16.94 4.83
N GLU A 417 6.43 18.22 4.88
CA GLU A 417 5.64 19.36 4.37
C GLU A 417 5.10 19.14 2.94
N ALA A 418 5.84 18.43 2.10
CA ALA A 418 5.46 18.18 0.71
C ALA A 418 4.35 17.11 0.55
N ALA A 419 4.05 16.33 1.60
CA ALA A 419 3.07 15.24 1.55
C ALA A 419 1.71 15.72 1.05
N ARG A 420 1.21 16.82 1.62
CA ARG A 420 -0.07 17.45 1.24
C ARG A 420 -0.09 17.79 -0.25
N SER A 421 0.88 18.55 -0.74
CA SER A 421 0.92 19.00 -2.14
C SER A 421 1.06 17.85 -3.14
N PHE A 422 1.74 16.76 -2.78
CA PHE A 422 1.80 15.55 -3.61
C PHE A 422 0.48 14.78 -3.61
N VAL A 423 -0.16 14.56 -2.45
CA VAL A 423 -1.45 13.86 -2.42
C VAL A 423 -2.51 14.66 -3.16
N GLU A 424 -2.64 15.96 -2.89
CA GLU A 424 -3.54 16.87 -3.62
C GLU A 424 -3.31 16.78 -5.15
N ALA A 425 -2.06 16.81 -5.61
CA ALA A 425 -1.75 16.73 -7.05
C ALA A 425 -2.01 15.34 -7.68
N LEU A 426 -1.92 14.26 -6.91
CA LEU A 426 -2.17 12.89 -7.37
C LEU A 426 -3.67 12.51 -7.37
N ILE A 427 -4.49 13.10 -6.50
CA ILE A 427 -5.93 12.80 -6.39
C ILE A 427 -6.84 13.84 -7.08
N SER A 428 -6.35 15.07 -7.33
CA SER A 428 -7.14 16.17 -7.88
C SER A 428 -6.58 16.74 -9.20
N SER A 429 -7.37 17.58 -9.85
CA SER A 429 -7.08 18.34 -11.09
C SER A 429 -6.65 17.51 -12.29
N SER A 430 -5.50 16.84 -12.27
CA SER A 430 -5.04 16.00 -13.39
C SER A 430 -4.77 14.56 -12.98
N GLY A 431 -4.86 14.27 -11.67
CA GLY A 431 -4.79 12.93 -11.12
C GLY A 431 -6.13 12.22 -10.98
N THR A 432 -6.12 11.10 -10.25
CA THR A 432 -7.27 10.20 -10.05
C THR A 432 -7.17 9.59 -8.66
N VAL A 433 -8.26 9.52 -7.88
CA VAL A 433 -8.17 8.90 -6.53
C VAL A 433 -7.77 7.42 -6.60
N ASN A 434 -8.12 6.73 -7.69
CA ASN A 434 -7.72 5.35 -7.99
C ASN A 434 -6.24 5.21 -8.43
N PHE A 435 -5.39 6.23 -8.27
CA PHE A 435 -4.03 6.25 -8.82
C PHE A 435 -3.19 5.05 -8.39
N ASP A 436 -3.20 4.68 -7.10
CA ASP A 436 -2.44 3.54 -6.58
C ASP A 436 -2.92 2.22 -7.23
N HIS A 437 -4.23 2.02 -7.39
CA HIS A 437 -4.81 0.87 -8.08
C HIS A 437 -4.44 0.84 -9.58
N LEU A 438 -4.68 1.94 -10.30
CA LEU A 438 -4.43 2.06 -11.74
C LEU A 438 -2.94 1.94 -12.11
N THR A 439 -2.03 2.36 -11.22
CA THR A 439 -0.58 2.23 -11.40
C THR A 439 0.00 0.93 -10.83
N ARG A 440 -0.83 0.10 -10.17
CA ARG A 440 -0.39 -1.06 -9.37
C ARG A 440 0.75 -0.68 -8.40
N THR A 441 0.61 0.45 -7.71
CA THR A 441 1.58 0.93 -6.70
C THR A 441 0.90 1.23 -5.36
N LYS A 442 1.72 1.48 -4.33
CA LYS A 442 1.29 1.96 -3.01
C LYS A 442 1.86 3.37 -2.76
N THR A 443 1.81 4.24 -3.75
CA THR A 443 2.50 5.55 -3.69
C THR A 443 1.77 6.51 -2.76
N ILE A 444 0.46 6.68 -2.93
CA ILE A 444 -0.38 7.49 -2.04
C ILE A 444 -0.40 6.87 -0.64
N ASN A 445 -0.60 5.55 -0.54
CA ASN A 445 -0.64 4.83 0.74
C ASN A 445 0.67 4.98 1.55
N ASN A 446 1.84 4.93 0.88
CA ASN A 446 3.13 5.15 1.54
C ASN A 446 3.35 6.61 1.98
N ILE A 447 2.78 7.59 1.27
CA ILE A 447 2.83 9.00 1.67
C ILE A 447 1.95 9.21 2.91
N ILE A 448 0.71 8.72 2.90
CA ILE A 448 -0.22 8.81 4.03
C ILE A 448 0.38 8.17 5.29
N ASN A 449 0.89 6.94 5.18
CA ASN A 449 1.42 6.20 6.33
C ASN A 449 2.81 6.67 6.81
N GLY A 450 3.56 7.40 5.97
CA GLY A 450 4.81 8.07 6.37
C GLY A 450 4.63 9.50 6.89
N THR A 451 3.40 10.01 7.00
CA THR A 451 3.11 11.39 7.42
C THR A 451 2.54 11.42 8.85
N HIS A 452 3.07 12.31 9.69
CA HIS A 452 2.80 12.41 11.12
C HIS A 452 2.63 13.88 11.58
N GLY A 453 2.07 14.09 12.77
CA GLY A 453 1.93 15.41 13.39
C GLY A 453 1.07 16.38 12.58
N GLN A 454 1.45 17.66 12.57
CA GLN A 454 0.68 18.72 11.89
C GLN A 454 0.43 18.43 10.40
N PHE A 455 1.43 17.88 9.69
CA PHE A 455 1.31 17.59 8.26
C PHE A 455 0.24 16.53 7.95
N LEU A 456 -0.06 15.65 8.91
CA LEU A 456 -1.15 14.69 8.81
C LEU A 456 -2.52 15.36 9.01
N LEU A 457 -2.61 16.34 9.92
CA LEU A 457 -3.82 17.15 10.11
C LEU A 457 -4.09 18.03 8.87
N ASP A 458 -3.05 18.64 8.30
CA ASP A 458 -3.15 19.42 7.07
C ASP A 458 -3.64 18.55 5.89
N LEU A 459 -3.16 17.30 5.81
CA LEU A 459 -3.60 16.32 4.82
C LEU A 459 -5.05 15.85 5.04
N LEU A 460 -5.47 15.62 6.29
CA LEU A 460 -6.86 15.34 6.63
C LEU A 460 -7.78 16.52 6.26
N GLY A 461 -7.35 17.76 6.48
CA GLY A 461 -8.08 18.96 6.05
C GLY A 461 -8.20 19.08 4.51
N SER A 462 -7.20 18.62 3.76
CA SER A 462 -7.28 18.51 2.30
C SER A 462 -8.26 17.44 1.84
N ILE A 463 -8.28 16.26 2.50
CA ILE A 463 -9.26 15.20 2.23
C ILE A 463 -10.68 15.71 2.53
N ASP A 464 -10.88 16.35 3.68
CA ASP A 464 -12.14 16.94 4.11
C ASP A 464 -12.68 17.95 3.08
N SER A 465 -11.80 18.84 2.60
CA SER A 465 -12.13 19.80 1.55
C SER A 465 -12.49 19.10 0.23
N ALA A 466 -11.75 18.07 -0.18
CA ALA A 466 -11.95 17.36 -1.44
C ALA A 466 -13.25 16.55 -1.50
N VAL A 467 -13.82 16.12 -0.36
CA VAL A 467 -15.16 15.50 -0.32
C VAL A 467 -16.25 16.51 -0.71
N LEU A 468 -16.11 17.77 -0.30
CA LEU A 468 -17.06 18.85 -0.60
C LEU A 468 -16.85 19.43 -2.00
N THR A 469 -15.60 19.69 -2.40
CA THR A 469 -15.23 20.21 -3.72
C THR A 469 -14.27 19.26 -4.44
N PRO A 470 -14.80 18.20 -5.10
CA PRO A 470 -13.99 17.29 -5.91
C PRO A 470 -13.39 18.08 -7.08
N GLY A 471 -12.06 18.21 -7.11
CA GLY A 471 -11.34 18.96 -8.16
C GLY A 471 -11.27 18.25 -9.52
N ILE A 472 -12.37 17.63 -9.95
CA ILE A 472 -12.50 16.79 -11.15
C ILE A 472 -12.95 17.65 -12.35
N TRP A 473 -12.46 17.35 -13.55
CA TRP A 473 -12.91 18.01 -14.77
C TRP A 473 -14.11 17.24 -15.35
N LYS A 474 -15.23 17.94 -15.51
CA LYS A 474 -16.60 17.40 -15.66
C LYS A 474 -17.12 16.81 -14.35
N LEU A 475 -18.13 17.49 -13.81
CA LEU A 475 -18.78 17.17 -12.54
C LEU A 475 -19.98 16.25 -12.80
N GLU A 476 -19.72 15.04 -13.31
CA GLU A 476 -20.76 14.00 -13.36
C GLU A 476 -20.96 13.42 -11.96
N ALA A 477 -22.23 13.20 -11.56
CA ALA A 477 -22.55 12.80 -10.19
C ALA A 477 -21.87 11.46 -9.81
N ALA A 478 -21.83 10.50 -10.74
CA ALA A 478 -21.19 9.20 -10.53
C ALA A 478 -19.67 9.30 -10.28
N ASP A 479 -18.97 10.17 -11.01
CA ASP A 479 -17.53 10.42 -10.80
C ASP A 479 -17.27 11.04 -9.42
N VAL A 480 -18.15 11.93 -8.97
CA VAL A 480 -18.09 12.55 -7.64
C VAL A 480 -18.38 11.54 -6.53
N GLU A 481 -19.37 10.66 -6.68
CA GLU A 481 -19.64 9.58 -5.72
C GLU A 481 -18.46 8.60 -5.63
N SER A 482 -17.90 8.19 -6.77
CA SER A 482 -16.68 7.38 -6.86
C SER A 482 -15.50 8.05 -6.14
N HIS A 483 -15.28 9.35 -6.38
CA HIS A 483 -14.24 10.13 -5.70
C HIS A 483 -14.44 10.13 -4.18
N ARG A 484 -15.65 10.41 -3.70
CA ARG A 484 -15.99 10.44 -2.27
C ARG A 484 -15.83 9.07 -1.60
N ARG A 485 -16.24 7.99 -2.27
CA ARG A 485 -16.01 6.61 -1.82
C ARG A 485 -14.53 6.33 -1.58
N MET A 486 -13.70 6.70 -2.55
CA MET A 486 -12.26 6.46 -2.49
C MET A 486 -11.54 7.31 -1.45
N LEU A 487 -12.02 8.53 -1.17
CA LEU A 487 -11.56 9.33 -0.02
C LEU A 487 -11.92 8.65 1.32
N ALA A 488 -13.10 8.05 1.43
CA ALA A 488 -13.48 7.28 2.63
C ALA A 488 -12.63 6.00 2.78
N ASP A 489 -12.29 5.32 1.67
CA ASP A 489 -11.35 4.20 1.65
C ASP A 489 -9.91 4.62 2.04
N MET A 490 -9.46 5.82 1.64
CA MET A 490 -8.20 6.41 2.10
C MET A 490 -8.19 6.66 3.62
N LEU A 491 -9.28 7.17 4.20
CA LEU A 491 -9.39 7.35 5.65
C LEU A 491 -9.33 6.01 6.39
N LEU A 492 -10.01 4.97 5.91
CA LEU A 492 -9.91 3.63 6.50
C LEU A 492 -8.48 3.05 6.38
N THR A 493 -7.81 3.29 5.26
CA THR A 493 -6.42 2.84 5.03
C THR A 493 -5.43 3.58 5.94
N LEU A 494 -5.67 4.87 6.20
CA LEU A 494 -4.92 5.67 7.16
C LEU A 494 -5.03 5.07 8.58
N THR A 495 -6.24 4.72 9.02
CA THR A 495 -6.51 4.10 10.33
C THR A 495 -5.89 2.71 10.47
N ARG A 496 -6.00 1.85 9.44
CA ARG A 496 -5.42 0.49 9.43
C ARG A 496 -3.89 0.48 9.30
N GLY A 497 -3.32 1.53 8.71
CA GLY A 497 -1.89 1.63 8.43
C GLY A 497 -1.01 2.05 9.61
N ARG A 498 -1.57 2.28 10.80
CA ARG A 498 -0.85 2.79 11.99
C ARG A 498 -1.47 2.31 13.30
N SER A 499 -0.67 2.33 14.37
CA SER A 499 -1.20 2.25 15.74
C SER A 499 -1.99 3.52 16.07
N VAL A 500 -3.04 3.38 16.87
CA VAL A 500 -3.94 4.47 17.25
C VAL A 500 -3.69 4.88 18.70
N ASP A 501 -3.25 6.12 18.91
CA ASP A 501 -3.21 6.77 20.22
C ASP A 501 -4.16 7.98 20.20
N LEU A 502 -5.15 8.00 21.08
CA LEU A 502 -6.16 9.06 21.19
C LEU A 502 -5.63 10.34 21.87
N LYS A 503 -4.40 10.30 22.40
CA LYS A 503 -3.65 11.51 22.77
C LYS A 503 -3.25 12.34 21.57
N GLU A 504 -3.11 11.73 20.39
CA GLU A 504 -2.88 12.44 19.14
C GLU A 504 -4.20 13.06 18.62
N GLU A 505 -4.11 14.15 17.86
CA GLU A 505 -5.29 14.85 17.36
C GLU A 505 -5.86 14.25 16.06
N TRP A 506 -5.06 13.50 15.29
CA TRP A 506 -5.50 12.97 13.99
C TRP A 506 -6.65 11.94 14.07
N PRO A 507 -6.76 11.03 15.07
CA PRO A 507 -7.89 10.09 15.12
C PRO A 507 -9.19 10.84 15.39
N LYS A 508 -9.15 11.89 16.22
CA LYS A 508 -10.29 12.75 16.55
C LYS A 508 -10.77 13.49 15.29
N HIS A 509 -9.84 14.09 14.54
CA HIS A 509 -10.15 14.77 13.27
C HIS A 509 -10.67 13.78 12.21
N LEU A 510 -10.11 12.57 12.13
CA LEU A 510 -10.60 11.54 11.21
C LEU A 510 -12.03 11.07 11.56
N LEU A 511 -12.32 10.84 12.84
CA LEU A 511 -13.68 10.53 13.31
C LEU A 511 -14.64 11.69 13.01
N GLN A 512 -14.25 12.94 13.24
CA GLN A 512 -15.06 14.12 12.90
C GLN A 512 -15.38 14.18 11.42
N ILE A 513 -14.41 13.94 10.53
CA ILE A 513 -14.62 13.88 9.08
C ILE A 513 -15.67 12.79 8.73
N LEU A 514 -15.49 11.57 9.26
CA LEU A 514 -16.40 10.45 8.98
C LEU A 514 -17.82 10.70 9.52
N LEU A 515 -17.96 11.22 10.75
CA LEU A 515 -19.23 11.58 11.38
C LEU A 515 -19.95 12.70 10.61
N LYS A 516 -19.22 13.77 10.25
CA LYS A 516 -19.73 14.91 9.49
C LYS A 516 -20.33 14.45 8.16
N PHE A 517 -19.60 13.63 7.40
CA PHE A 517 -20.07 13.11 6.10
C PHE A 517 -21.14 12.01 6.20
N SER A 518 -21.31 11.38 7.36
CA SER A 518 -22.38 10.40 7.62
C SER A 518 -23.71 11.08 7.97
N TYR A 519 -23.72 11.95 9.00
CA TYR A 519 -24.94 12.27 9.76
C TYR A 519 -25.40 13.73 9.72
N PHE A 520 -24.74 14.61 8.95
CA PHE A 520 -25.11 16.03 8.86
C PHE A 520 -25.41 16.48 7.43
N TYR A 521 -26.14 17.60 7.29
CA TYR A 521 -26.20 18.44 6.10
C TYR A 521 -25.24 19.63 6.26
N TRP A 522 -24.95 20.34 5.16
CA TRP A 522 -24.09 21.52 5.13
C TRP A 522 -24.91 22.72 4.66
N GLU A 523 -24.71 23.86 5.32
CA GLU A 523 -25.31 25.13 4.95
C GLU A 523 -24.20 26.18 4.69
N PRO A 524 -23.99 26.62 3.43
CA PRO A 524 -24.70 26.23 2.21
C PRO A 524 -24.36 24.80 1.73
N SER A 525 -25.29 24.18 1.00
CA SER A 525 -25.07 22.86 0.38
C SER A 525 -23.92 22.89 -0.63
N PRO A 526 -23.10 21.82 -0.73
CA PRO A 526 -22.14 21.68 -1.83
C PRO A 526 -22.85 21.63 -3.20
N GLU A 527 -22.13 22.01 -4.27
CA GLU A 527 -22.63 22.08 -5.65
C GLU A 527 -23.28 20.77 -6.12
N ILE A 528 -22.67 19.63 -5.75
CA ILE A 528 -23.28 18.31 -5.86
C ILE A 528 -23.57 17.82 -4.44
N PRO A 529 -24.84 17.64 -4.05
CA PRO A 529 -25.23 17.10 -2.75
C PRO A 529 -24.57 15.76 -2.43
N ILE A 530 -24.49 15.42 -1.15
CA ILE A 530 -23.97 14.12 -0.69
C ILE A 530 -25.14 13.13 -0.62
N SER A 531 -25.12 12.16 -1.53
CA SER A 531 -26.18 11.15 -1.72
C SER A 531 -26.26 10.15 -0.56
N ALA A 532 -27.40 9.47 -0.45
CA ALA A 532 -27.59 8.40 0.54
C ALA A 532 -26.54 7.29 0.40
N ALA A 533 -26.23 6.85 -0.82
CA ALA A 533 -25.19 5.86 -1.10
C ALA A 533 -23.81 6.31 -0.61
N THR A 534 -23.46 7.59 -0.82
CA THR A 534 -22.21 8.16 -0.30
C THR A 534 -22.19 8.15 1.23
N ARG A 535 -23.28 8.58 1.90
CA ARG A 535 -23.39 8.58 3.36
C ARG A 535 -23.22 7.17 3.93
N GLU A 536 -23.81 6.17 3.29
CA GLU A 536 -23.71 4.78 3.73
C GLU A 536 -22.28 4.24 3.65
N ILE A 537 -21.52 4.63 2.63
CA ILE A 537 -20.09 4.34 2.56
C ILE A 537 -19.36 5.01 3.75
N PHE A 538 -19.62 6.28 4.05
CA PHE A 538 -19.01 6.95 5.20
C PHE A 538 -19.37 6.28 6.54
N ARG A 539 -20.60 5.81 6.74
CA ARG A 539 -21.02 5.02 7.92
C ARG A 539 -20.29 3.69 8.00
N SER A 540 -20.26 2.92 6.91
CA SER A 540 -19.52 1.66 6.81
C SER A 540 -18.03 1.83 7.16
N ARG A 541 -17.41 2.91 6.68
CA ARG A 541 -16.01 3.25 6.99
C ARG A 541 -15.83 3.76 8.41
N LEU A 542 -16.78 4.53 8.96
CA LEU A 542 -16.81 4.90 10.38
C LEU A 542 -16.81 3.65 11.27
N MET A 543 -17.74 2.72 11.07
CA MET A 543 -17.80 1.48 11.87
C MET A 543 -16.54 0.63 11.70
N SER A 544 -15.97 0.56 10.50
CA SER A 544 -14.71 -0.14 10.23
C SER A 544 -13.50 0.50 10.95
N CYS A 545 -13.45 1.84 11.01
CA CYS A 545 -12.43 2.57 11.76
C CYS A 545 -12.61 2.37 13.27
N ILE A 546 -13.83 2.50 13.80
CA ILE A 546 -14.14 2.27 15.21
C ILE A 546 -13.71 0.86 15.63
N ASN A 547 -14.06 -0.18 14.88
CA ASN A 547 -13.67 -1.57 15.19
C ASN A 547 -12.13 -1.78 15.28
N HIS A 548 -11.36 -1.02 14.49
CA HIS A 548 -9.90 -1.03 14.54
C HIS A 548 -9.34 -0.24 15.74
N MET A 549 -9.97 0.91 16.07
CA MET A 549 -9.57 1.77 17.18
C MET A 549 -9.91 1.17 18.56
N ILE A 550 -11.00 0.42 18.67
CA ILE A 550 -11.43 -0.26 19.90
C ILE A 550 -10.65 -1.56 20.10
N SER A 551 -9.39 -1.46 20.55
CA SER A 551 -8.52 -2.63 20.81
C SER A 551 -8.45 -3.05 22.29
N SER A 552 -8.85 -2.17 23.21
CA SER A 552 -8.95 -2.43 24.66
C SER A 552 -10.14 -1.69 25.27
N GLU A 553 -10.63 -2.11 26.44
CA GLU A 553 -11.79 -1.48 27.11
C GLU A 553 -11.60 0.02 27.37
N SER A 554 -10.40 0.42 27.82
CA SER A 554 -10.07 1.83 28.06
C SER A 554 -10.12 2.67 26.78
N GLN A 555 -9.57 2.14 25.68
CA GLN A 555 -9.68 2.77 24.35
C GLN A 555 -11.12 2.75 23.83
N ALA A 556 -11.90 1.70 24.09
CA ALA A 556 -13.31 1.60 23.71
C ALA A 556 -14.09 2.80 24.23
N SER A 557 -13.95 3.06 25.54
CA SER A 557 -14.57 4.19 26.21
C SER A 557 -14.11 5.54 25.65
N GLU A 558 -12.81 5.74 25.44
CA GLU A 558 -12.25 7.01 24.96
C GLU A 558 -12.64 7.32 23.49
N VAL A 559 -12.71 6.29 22.62
CA VAL A 559 -13.28 6.43 21.26
C VAL A 559 -14.76 6.84 21.35
N CYS A 560 -15.54 6.19 22.22
CA CYS A 560 -16.97 6.46 22.36
C CYS A 560 -17.24 7.89 22.86
N SER A 561 -16.54 8.33 23.92
CA SER A 561 -16.60 9.72 24.39
C SER A 561 -16.22 10.73 23.29
N THR A 562 -15.20 10.42 22.49
CA THR A 562 -14.76 11.28 21.37
C THR A 562 -15.84 11.40 20.30
N ILE A 563 -16.58 10.33 19.99
CA ILE A 563 -17.68 10.33 19.01
C ILE A 563 -18.82 11.23 19.49
N ILE A 564 -19.36 10.99 20.70
CA ILE A 564 -20.49 11.77 21.22
C ILE A 564 -20.11 13.24 21.40
N THR A 565 -18.93 13.51 21.96
CA THR A 565 -18.39 14.89 22.08
C THR A 565 -18.26 15.58 20.72
N SER A 566 -17.92 14.84 19.66
CA SER A 566 -17.82 15.40 18.31
C SER A 566 -19.19 15.65 17.68
N LEU A 567 -20.16 14.75 17.89
CA LEU A 567 -21.54 14.92 17.44
C LEU A 567 -22.18 16.19 18.03
N GLU A 568 -22.12 16.37 19.34
CA GLU A 568 -22.68 17.57 20.01
C GLU A 568 -21.96 18.86 19.55
N LYS A 569 -20.61 18.87 19.51
CA LYS A 569 -19.84 20.03 19.00
C LYS A 569 -20.11 20.38 17.54
N MET A 570 -20.64 19.45 16.73
CA MET A 570 -21.07 19.73 15.36
C MET A 570 -22.51 20.23 15.30
N LYS A 571 -23.40 19.71 16.15
CA LYS A 571 -24.80 20.15 16.30
C LYS A 571 -24.91 21.61 16.77
N ASP A 572 -23.98 22.07 17.61
CA ASP A 572 -23.92 23.48 18.06
C ASP A 572 -23.51 24.49 16.97
N ARG A 573 -22.95 24.01 15.84
CA ARG A 573 -22.47 24.87 14.76
C ARG A 573 -23.57 25.14 13.75
N LYS A 574 -23.83 26.43 13.50
CA LYS A 574 -24.78 26.92 12.48
C LYS A 574 -24.52 26.46 11.03
N GLU A 575 -23.36 25.87 10.76
CA GLU A 575 -22.95 25.34 9.46
C GLU A 575 -23.55 23.96 9.16
N TYR A 576 -24.06 23.25 10.19
CA TYR A 576 -24.52 21.88 10.10
C TYR A 576 -25.94 21.72 10.67
N SER A 577 -26.77 20.96 9.96
CA SER A 577 -28.06 20.49 10.45
C SER A 577 -28.08 18.96 10.47
N VAL A 578 -28.70 18.37 11.49
CA VAL A 578 -28.71 16.91 11.71
C VAL A 578 -29.57 16.22 10.62
N LEU A 579 -29.07 15.11 10.06
CA LEU A 579 -29.75 14.36 9.00
C LEU A 579 -31.01 13.63 9.48
N LEU A 580 -31.00 13.14 10.72
CA LEU A 580 -32.09 12.35 11.30
C LEU A 580 -33.36 13.18 11.42
N LYS A 581 -34.33 12.91 10.54
CA LYS A 581 -35.70 13.38 10.65
C LYS A 581 -36.51 12.32 11.38
N SER A 582 -36.65 12.50 12.68
CA SER A 582 -37.41 11.63 13.57
C SER A 582 -38.43 12.43 14.36
N ASP A 583 -39.45 11.76 14.88
CA ASP A 583 -40.46 12.38 15.73
C ASP A 583 -39.87 12.93 17.02
N GLU A 584 -40.59 13.86 17.65
CA GLU A 584 -40.15 14.62 18.83
C GLU A 584 -39.72 13.69 19.98
N GLY A 585 -40.49 12.63 20.26
CA GLY A 585 -40.14 11.64 21.28
C GLY A 585 -38.82 10.89 21.01
N VAL A 586 -38.52 10.55 19.75
CA VAL A 586 -37.23 9.94 19.40
C VAL A 586 -36.08 10.92 19.63
N GLN A 587 -36.28 12.20 19.33
CA GLN A 587 -35.28 13.24 19.60
C GLN A 587 -35.09 13.45 21.11
N GLU A 588 -36.15 13.39 21.92
CA GLU A 588 -36.07 13.45 23.38
C GLU A 588 -35.30 12.26 23.97
N THR A 589 -35.59 11.02 23.56
CA THR A 589 -34.85 9.83 24.01
C THR A 589 -33.38 9.91 23.61
N LEU A 590 -33.08 10.34 22.37
CA LEU A 590 -31.72 10.56 21.89
C LEU A 590 -30.96 11.63 22.70
N GLN A 591 -31.60 12.77 22.99
CA GLN A 591 -31.00 13.84 23.80
C GLN A 591 -30.79 13.42 25.26
N ARG A 592 -31.72 12.66 25.86
CA ARG A 592 -31.55 12.08 27.20
C ARG A 592 -30.33 11.15 27.25
N ALA A 593 -30.19 10.23 26.31
CA ALA A 593 -29.06 9.31 26.24
C ALA A 593 -27.71 10.02 26.03
N ILE A 594 -27.65 10.98 25.10
CA ILE A 594 -26.45 11.80 24.86
C ILE A 594 -26.07 12.57 26.15
N SER A 595 -27.04 13.17 26.84
CA SER A 595 -26.81 13.88 28.11
C SER A 595 -26.28 12.95 29.20
N THR A 596 -26.78 11.71 29.28
CA THR A 596 -26.25 10.70 30.20
C THR A 596 -24.79 10.35 29.87
N VAL A 597 -24.46 10.13 28.60
CA VAL A 597 -23.08 9.87 28.15
C VAL A 597 -22.14 11.03 28.47
N VAL A 598 -22.53 12.28 28.18
CA VAL A 598 -21.72 13.47 28.49
C VAL A 598 -21.48 13.60 29.99
N ARG A 599 -22.48 13.29 30.82
CA ARG A 599 -22.34 13.25 32.29
C ARG A 599 -21.38 12.15 32.76
N MET A 600 -21.41 10.97 32.14
CA MET A 600 -20.47 9.87 32.43
C MET A 600 -19.03 10.27 32.12
N ASP A 601 -18.78 10.89 30.96
CA ASP A 601 -17.44 11.32 30.56
C ASP A 601 -16.91 12.48 31.42
N HIS A 602 -17.75 13.46 31.75
CA HIS A 602 -17.37 14.55 32.65
C HIS A 602 -16.97 14.03 34.05
N ASN A 603 -17.73 13.07 34.59
CA ASN A 603 -17.46 12.45 35.89
C ASN A 603 -16.23 11.52 35.89
N LYS A 604 -15.80 11.03 34.72
CA LYS A 604 -14.55 10.29 34.53
C LYS A 604 -13.34 11.23 34.56
N ASN A 605 -13.49 12.44 34.00
CA ASN A 605 -12.44 13.45 33.89
C ASN A 605 -12.28 14.34 35.14
N SER A 606 -13.29 14.43 36.02
CA SER A 606 -13.25 15.24 37.25
C SER A 606 -12.42 14.63 38.39
N GLY A 607 -12.03 13.36 38.28
CA GLY A 607 -11.14 12.69 39.24
C GLY A 607 -11.74 12.42 40.62
N ASP A 608 -13.06 12.41 40.76
CA ASP A 608 -13.72 12.08 42.04
C ASP A 608 -13.62 10.58 42.33
N VAL A 609 -13.02 10.23 43.47
CA VAL A 609 -12.35 8.93 43.70
C VAL A 609 -13.33 7.81 44.14
N GLY A 610 -14.63 8.11 44.22
CA GLY A 610 -15.63 7.23 44.85
C GLY A 610 -16.27 6.15 43.97
N SER A 611 -16.65 6.46 42.72
CA SER A 611 -17.60 5.60 41.97
C SER A 611 -17.47 5.57 40.44
N THR A 612 -16.76 6.51 39.81
CA THR A 612 -16.89 6.79 38.36
C THR A 612 -15.76 6.23 37.48
N GLN A 613 -14.91 5.35 38.02
CA GLN A 613 -13.94 4.54 37.25
C GLN A 613 -14.30 3.04 37.20
N SER A 614 -15.57 2.69 37.39
CA SER A 614 -15.98 1.29 37.28
C SER A 614 -15.92 0.82 35.81
N PRO A 615 -15.41 -0.39 35.51
CA PRO A 615 -15.50 -1.00 34.18
C PRO A 615 -16.96 -1.07 33.68
N VAL A 616 -17.92 -1.21 34.60
CA VAL A 616 -19.36 -1.21 34.30
C VAL A 616 -19.80 0.13 33.67
N THR A 617 -19.30 1.26 34.17
CA THR A 617 -19.56 2.59 33.60
C THR A 617 -18.96 2.72 32.19
N ASN A 618 -17.76 2.20 31.94
CA ASN A 618 -17.17 2.17 30.60
C ASN A 618 -18.00 1.31 29.64
N ALA A 619 -18.51 0.17 30.11
CA ALA A 619 -19.34 -0.75 29.35
C ALA A 619 -20.67 -0.09 28.93
N PHE A 620 -21.39 0.54 29.87
CA PHE A 620 -22.60 1.30 29.55
C PHE A 620 -22.34 2.46 28.56
N LEU A 621 -21.24 3.20 28.73
CA LEU A 621 -20.85 4.29 27.82
C LEU A 621 -20.70 3.79 26.37
N CYS A 622 -20.07 2.61 26.21
CA CYS A 622 -19.89 1.95 24.93
C CYS A 622 -21.23 1.52 24.32
N LEU A 623 -22.12 0.91 25.12
CA LEU A 623 -23.47 0.53 24.68
C LEU A 623 -24.28 1.73 24.21
N TYR A 624 -24.45 2.75 25.08
CA TYR A 624 -25.16 3.99 24.71
C TYR A 624 -24.61 4.56 23.41
N THR A 625 -23.29 4.67 23.25
CA THR A 625 -22.69 5.28 22.06
C THR A 625 -22.95 4.47 20.79
N MET A 626 -22.90 3.12 20.85
CA MET A 626 -23.21 2.28 19.69
C MET A 626 -24.70 2.34 19.35
N THR A 627 -25.59 2.24 20.35
CA THR A 627 -27.05 2.32 20.14
C THR A 627 -27.48 3.70 19.62
N ILE A 628 -26.87 4.79 20.11
CA ILE A 628 -27.04 6.14 19.56
C ILE A 628 -26.67 6.17 18.06
N LEU A 629 -25.57 5.54 17.64
CA LEU A 629 -25.22 5.46 16.22
C LEU A 629 -26.20 4.59 15.42
N GLN A 630 -26.77 3.53 16.01
CA GLN A 630 -27.83 2.72 15.38
C GLN A 630 -29.12 3.55 15.16
N VAL A 631 -29.51 4.39 16.13
CA VAL A 631 -30.62 5.35 15.96
C VAL A 631 -30.31 6.35 14.82
N TYR A 632 -29.07 6.86 14.73
CA TYR A 632 -28.64 7.72 13.61
C TYR A 632 -28.55 7.00 12.25
N ASN A 633 -28.44 5.66 12.23
CA ASN A 633 -28.55 4.84 11.02
C ASN A 633 -30.00 4.60 10.60
N GLY A 634 -30.97 4.79 11.51
CA GLY A 634 -32.38 4.48 11.28
C GLY A 634 -32.75 3.02 11.54
N GLU A 635 -32.02 2.33 12.42
CA GLU A 635 -32.38 0.96 12.85
C GLU A 635 -33.63 1.01 13.75
N PRO A 636 -34.67 0.19 13.49
CA PRO A 636 -35.99 0.34 14.13
C PRO A 636 -35.95 0.14 15.65
N ASP A 637 -35.34 -0.96 16.10
CA ASP A 637 -35.34 -1.39 17.51
C ASP A 637 -34.38 -0.55 18.37
N ALA A 638 -33.53 0.28 17.74
CA ALA A 638 -32.46 1.00 18.43
C ALA A 638 -32.98 2.02 19.46
N VAL A 639 -34.21 2.52 19.30
CA VAL A 639 -34.83 3.40 20.31
C VAL A 639 -35.26 2.60 21.54
N SER A 640 -35.87 1.41 21.38
CA SER A 640 -36.24 0.52 22.50
C SER A 640 -35.00 0.09 23.30
N MET A 641 -33.97 -0.41 22.59
CA MET A 641 -32.69 -0.77 23.22
C MET A 641 -32.08 0.42 23.99
N LEU A 642 -32.26 1.66 23.54
CA LEU A 642 -31.72 2.84 24.22
C LEU A 642 -32.45 3.14 25.54
N GLU A 643 -33.75 2.86 25.62
CA GLU A 643 -34.57 3.01 26.83
C GLU A 643 -34.35 1.86 27.83
N GLU A 644 -34.13 0.64 27.33
CA GLU A 644 -33.69 -0.52 28.13
C GLU A 644 -32.31 -0.27 28.77
N ILE A 645 -31.33 0.20 27.97
CA ILE A 645 -29.99 0.61 28.48
C ILE A 645 -30.13 1.71 29.54
N ASP A 646 -30.99 2.71 29.34
CA ASP A 646 -31.17 3.82 30.28
C ASP A 646 -31.84 3.38 31.60
N THR A 647 -32.74 2.40 31.52
CA THR A 647 -33.36 1.76 32.68
C THR A 647 -32.35 0.92 33.46
N ALA A 648 -31.60 0.07 32.76
CA ALA A 648 -30.57 -0.78 33.36
C ALA A 648 -29.43 0.05 34.01
N TYR A 649 -29.00 1.13 33.36
CA TYR A 649 -27.96 2.02 33.87
C TYR A 649 -28.39 2.74 35.17
N LYS A 650 -29.60 3.29 35.21
CA LYS A 650 -30.14 3.95 36.42
C LYS A 650 -30.26 2.97 37.57
N ALA A 651 -30.88 1.81 37.35
CA ALA A 651 -31.02 0.78 38.38
C ALA A 651 -29.64 0.33 38.94
N THR A 652 -28.62 0.24 38.08
CA THR A 652 -27.25 -0.11 38.48
C THR A 652 -26.58 0.98 39.34
N ILE A 653 -26.84 2.27 39.08
CA ILE A 653 -26.25 3.39 39.84
C ILE A 653 -27.01 3.74 41.11
N ASP A 654 -28.35 3.74 41.06
CA ASP A 654 -29.19 4.14 42.18
C ASP A 654 -29.25 3.07 43.29
N GLY A 655 -28.73 1.86 43.02
CA GLY A 655 -28.57 0.79 44.01
C GLY A 655 -29.88 0.14 44.45
N ASN A 656 -30.91 0.19 43.60
CA ASN A 656 -32.24 -0.35 43.87
C ASN A 656 -32.26 -1.89 43.96
N GLU A 657 -33.32 -2.45 44.56
CA GLU A 657 -33.51 -3.90 44.68
C GLU A 657 -33.58 -4.61 43.30
N ASN A 658 -34.02 -3.89 42.25
CA ASN A 658 -34.16 -4.35 40.88
C ASN A 658 -32.83 -4.47 40.09
N VAL A 659 -31.65 -4.36 40.72
CA VAL A 659 -30.34 -4.51 40.04
C VAL A 659 -30.22 -5.84 39.28
N LYS A 660 -30.90 -6.91 39.71
CA LYS A 660 -30.92 -8.19 38.96
C LYS A 660 -31.66 -8.06 37.62
N GLU A 661 -32.87 -7.50 37.64
CA GLU A 661 -33.69 -7.25 36.45
C GLU A 661 -32.95 -6.33 35.47
N ALA A 662 -32.19 -5.36 35.98
CA ALA A 662 -31.33 -4.49 35.19
C ALA A 662 -30.20 -5.23 34.46
N PHE A 663 -29.62 -6.27 35.06
CA PHE A 663 -28.65 -7.13 34.38
C PHE A 663 -29.31 -8.08 33.38
N ASP A 664 -30.55 -8.53 33.63
CA ASP A 664 -31.30 -9.35 32.68
C ASP A 664 -31.60 -8.56 31.39
N LEU A 665 -32.16 -7.35 31.52
CA LEU A 665 -32.36 -6.41 30.40
C LEU A 665 -31.05 -6.14 29.65
N LEU A 666 -29.92 -6.01 30.37
CA LEU A 666 -28.62 -5.79 29.75
C LEU A 666 -28.16 -6.99 28.90
N ILE A 667 -28.44 -8.22 29.32
CA ILE A 667 -28.12 -9.41 28.54
C ILE A 667 -29.01 -9.53 27.30
N GLU A 668 -30.30 -9.17 27.38
CA GLU A 668 -31.16 -9.10 26.18
C GLU A 668 -30.63 -8.10 25.14
N VAL A 669 -30.23 -6.89 25.58
CA VAL A 669 -29.57 -5.90 24.70
C VAL A 669 -28.29 -6.48 24.08
N LEU A 670 -27.48 -7.23 24.84
CA LEU A 670 -26.29 -7.89 24.30
C LEU A 670 -26.63 -9.00 23.29
N LEU A 671 -27.69 -9.79 23.52
CA LEU A 671 -28.18 -10.78 22.57
C LEU A 671 -28.66 -10.11 21.27
N GLY A 672 -29.39 -9.00 21.36
CA GLY A 672 -29.79 -8.15 20.23
C GLY A 672 -28.61 -7.50 19.48
N MET A 673 -27.50 -7.20 20.17
CA MET A 673 -26.25 -6.76 19.54
C MET A 673 -25.48 -7.90 18.86
N VAL A 674 -25.57 -9.11 19.39
CA VAL A 674 -24.81 -10.30 18.96
C VAL A 674 -25.51 -11.10 17.86
N SER A 675 -26.84 -10.98 17.72
CA SER A 675 -27.58 -11.48 16.56
C SER A 675 -27.16 -10.78 15.27
N LYS A 676 -27.05 -9.44 15.31
CA LYS A 676 -26.61 -8.58 14.19
C LYS A 676 -25.24 -9.02 13.65
N GLN A 677 -25.08 -9.07 12.33
CA GLN A 677 -23.83 -9.48 11.66
C GLN A 677 -22.69 -8.43 11.70
N SER A 678 -22.60 -7.65 12.78
CA SER A 678 -21.61 -6.58 12.93
C SER A 678 -20.42 -7.05 13.76
N ALA A 679 -19.23 -7.05 13.15
CA ALA A 679 -17.98 -7.36 13.85
C ALA A 679 -17.71 -6.38 15.02
N LEU A 680 -18.13 -5.12 14.88
CA LEU A 680 -18.05 -4.12 15.94
C LEU A 680 -19.01 -4.46 17.09
N SER A 681 -20.27 -4.77 16.79
CA SER A 681 -21.28 -5.10 17.81
C SER A 681 -20.88 -6.35 18.60
N ARG A 682 -20.37 -7.38 17.93
CA ARG A 682 -19.80 -8.57 18.57
C ARG A 682 -18.63 -8.23 19.49
N LYS A 683 -17.62 -7.51 19.00
CA LYS A 683 -16.43 -7.15 19.78
C LYS A 683 -16.78 -6.31 21.01
N LEU A 684 -17.75 -5.41 20.86
CA LEU A 684 -18.25 -4.58 21.96
C LEU A 684 -19.04 -5.42 22.96
N ALA A 685 -19.91 -6.32 22.49
CA ALA A 685 -20.67 -7.22 23.36
C ALA A 685 -19.77 -8.17 24.14
N GLU A 686 -18.73 -8.73 23.53
CA GLU A 686 -17.71 -9.54 24.22
C GLU A 686 -16.98 -8.72 25.31
N GLN A 687 -16.63 -7.45 25.03
CA GLN A 687 -16.00 -6.56 26.01
C GLN A 687 -16.94 -6.19 27.18
N VAL A 688 -18.19 -5.83 26.88
CA VAL A 688 -19.22 -5.52 27.89
C VAL A 688 -19.55 -6.76 28.73
N PHE A 689 -19.74 -7.92 28.10
CA PHE A 689 -20.01 -9.18 28.78
C PHE A 689 -18.86 -9.60 29.71
N THR A 690 -17.61 -9.36 29.30
CA THR A 690 -16.41 -9.58 30.14
C THR A 690 -16.46 -8.81 31.46
N VAL A 691 -17.19 -7.69 31.52
CA VAL A 691 -17.37 -6.88 32.73
C VAL A 691 -18.58 -7.35 33.57
N VAL A 692 -19.67 -7.80 32.93
CA VAL A 692 -20.92 -8.13 33.63
C VAL A 692 -21.12 -9.62 33.92
N ALA A 693 -20.30 -10.51 33.36
CA ALA A 693 -20.33 -11.95 33.62
C ALA A 693 -20.34 -12.34 35.13
N PRO A 694 -19.60 -11.66 36.05
CA PRO A 694 -19.69 -11.93 37.50
C PRO A 694 -21.03 -11.54 38.15
N LYS A 695 -21.95 -10.92 37.40
CA LYS A 695 -23.29 -10.50 37.83
C LYS A 695 -24.41 -11.24 37.09
N LEU A 696 -24.08 -12.22 36.24
CA LEU A 696 -25.05 -12.99 35.49
C LEU A 696 -26.06 -13.68 36.42
N THR A 697 -27.35 -13.53 36.12
CA THR A 697 -28.44 -14.17 36.86
C THR A 697 -28.81 -15.52 36.24
N PRO A 698 -29.59 -16.38 36.93
CA PRO A 698 -30.14 -17.59 36.32
C PRO A 698 -31.07 -17.30 35.13
N SER A 699 -31.81 -16.18 35.19
CA SER A 699 -32.76 -15.79 34.14
C SER A 699 -32.03 -15.38 32.87
N ALA A 700 -31.06 -14.47 32.99
CA ALA A 700 -30.21 -14.05 31.88
C ALA A 700 -29.40 -15.21 31.28
N LEU A 701 -28.93 -16.15 32.11
CA LEU A 701 -28.29 -17.36 31.60
C LEU A 701 -29.28 -18.21 30.80
N GLN A 702 -30.53 -18.37 31.26
CA GLN A 702 -31.56 -19.09 30.54
C GLN A 702 -31.85 -18.48 29.17
N SER A 703 -31.96 -17.15 29.03
CA SER A 703 -32.13 -16.48 27.73
C SER A 703 -31.01 -16.84 26.74
N MET A 704 -29.76 -16.88 27.19
CA MET A 704 -28.62 -17.30 26.36
C MET A 704 -28.73 -18.79 25.94
N LEU A 705 -29.26 -19.64 26.81
CA LEU A 705 -29.44 -21.08 26.56
C LEU A 705 -30.64 -21.36 25.64
N ASP A 706 -31.72 -20.59 25.73
CA ASP A 706 -32.91 -20.73 24.91
C ASP A 706 -32.61 -20.48 23.42
N VAL A 707 -31.74 -19.51 23.10
CA VAL A 707 -31.23 -19.32 21.74
C VAL A 707 -30.44 -20.54 21.24
N LEU A 708 -29.63 -21.18 22.10
CA LEU A 708 -28.90 -22.40 21.72
C LEU A 708 -29.84 -23.58 21.46
N ALA A 709 -31.01 -23.62 22.10
CA ALA A 709 -32.03 -24.65 21.93
C ALA A 709 -32.87 -24.50 20.63
N GLN A 710 -32.89 -23.33 19.99
CA GLN A 710 -33.64 -23.13 18.75
C GLN A 710 -33.08 -23.93 17.57
N ARG A 711 -33.91 -24.22 16.56
CA ARG A 711 -33.48 -25.01 15.38
C ARG A 711 -32.58 -24.20 14.43
N GLU A 712 -31.67 -24.88 13.75
CA GLU A 712 -30.73 -24.30 12.77
C GLU A 712 -31.38 -24.10 11.38
N ASN A 713 -32.56 -23.46 11.36
CA ASN A 713 -33.36 -23.22 10.17
C ASN A 713 -34.20 -21.93 10.31
N SER A 714 -34.92 -21.57 9.24
CA SER A 714 -35.86 -20.45 9.23
C SER A 714 -36.87 -20.50 10.37
N ALA A 715 -37.48 -21.66 10.66
CA ALA A 715 -38.42 -21.77 11.79
C ALA A 715 -37.80 -21.38 13.15
N GLY A 716 -36.53 -21.73 13.40
CA GLY A 716 -35.81 -21.29 14.60
C GLY A 716 -35.41 -19.81 14.57
N GLN A 717 -35.16 -19.23 13.41
CA GLN A 717 -34.91 -17.79 13.27
C GLN A 717 -36.19 -17.00 13.56
N ASN A 718 -37.30 -17.33 12.90
CA ASN A 718 -38.58 -16.65 13.09
C ASN A 718 -39.06 -16.73 14.56
N ALA A 719 -38.81 -17.86 15.24
CA ALA A 719 -39.10 -18.03 16.67
C ALA A 719 -38.32 -17.07 17.61
N LEU A 720 -37.26 -16.42 17.13
CA LEU A 720 -36.47 -15.43 17.90
C LEU A 720 -36.69 -13.98 17.45
N PHE A 721 -37.23 -13.74 16.25
CA PHE A 721 -37.24 -12.40 15.63
C PHE A 721 -38.60 -11.93 15.09
N ASP A 722 -39.56 -12.82 14.80
CA ASP A 722 -40.88 -12.46 14.22
C ASP A 722 -41.96 -12.31 15.31
N GLN A 723 -41.76 -11.45 16.32
CA GLN A 723 -42.79 -11.19 17.34
C GLN A 723 -43.65 -9.93 17.08
N ASP A 724 -43.30 -9.10 16.09
CA ASP A 724 -43.99 -7.85 15.74
C ASP A 724 -44.30 -7.70 14.22
N GLY A 725 -45.09 -8.63 13.66
CA GLY A 725 -45.54 -8.56 12.25
C GLY A 725 -46.79 -9.39 11.96
N ASP A 726 -47.92 -8.72 11.73
CA ASP A 726 -49.26 -9.36 11.62
C ASP A 726 -49.57 -9.95 10.22
N ASP A 727 -50.41 -10.99 10.27
CA ASP A 727 -51.12 -11.79 9.27
C ASP A 727 -50.50 -12.12 7.90
N GLY A 728 -50.42 -13.42 7.61
CA GLY A 728 -49.85 -14.01 6.40
C GLY A 728 -50.02 -15.52 6.33
N SER A 729 -51.21 -16.03 6.67
CA SER A 729 -51.49 -17.47 6.63
C SER A 729 -51.23 -18.10 5.25
N ASP A 730 -50.25 -19.00 5.19
CA ASP A 730 -50.19 -20.03 4.14
C ASP A 730 -49.62 -21.35 4.72
N GLY A 731 -50.09 -22.46 4.18
CA GLY A 731 -50.17 -23.73 4.91
C GLY A 731 -48.83 -24.38 5.30
N VAL A 732 -48.76 -24.88 6.53
CA VAL A 732 -47.77 -25.88 6.95
C VAL A 732 -47.96 -27.14 6.10
N ILE A 733 -47.02 -27.43 5.20
CA ILE A 733 -46.90 -28.74 4.55
C ILE A 733 -45.83 -29.52 5.32
N GLU A 734 -46.28 -30.49 6.11
CA GLU A 734 -45.39 -31.45 6.76
C GLU A 734 -44.79 -32.43 5.74
N GLY A 735 -43.47 -32.64 5.84
CA GLY A 735 -42.79 -33.83 5.35
C GLY A 735 -42.42 -33.83 3.86
N LEU A 736 -41.10 -33.78 3.60
CA LEU A 736 -40.40 -34.67 2.66
C LEU A 736 -38.88 -34.55 2.85
N ASP A 737 -38.28 -35.67 3.24
CA ASP A 737 -36.85 -36.06 3.26
C ASP A 737 -35.74 -35.08 3.70
N ASP A 738 -35.03 -35.45 4.77
CA ASP A 738 -33.86 -34.76 5.35
C ASP A 738 -32.59 -35.59 5.11
N SER A 739 -32.30 -35.88 3.84
CA SER A 739 -31.23 -36.78 3.42
C SER A 739 -30.58 -36.40 2.09
N ASP A 740 -29.85 -35.28 2.06
CA ASP A 740 -28.60 -35.21 1.29
C ASP A 740 -27.66 -34.13 1.87
N VAL A 741 -26.49 -34.55 2.32
CA VAL A 741 -25.48 -33.69 2.96
C VAL A 741 -24.14 -33.86 2.23
N GLU A 742 -23.90 -33.00 1.26
CA GLU A 742 -22.57 -32.78 0.69
C GLU A 742 -21.72 -31.94 1.67
N GLU A 743 -20.60 -32.51 2.14
CA GLU A 743 -19.63 -31.80 2.99
C GLU A 743 -18.74 -30.89 2.12
N VAL A 744 -19.00 -29.57 2.13
CA VAL A 744 -18.07 -28.57 1.55
C VAL A 744 -16.99 -28.20 2.58
N ASP A 745 -15.74 -28.51 2.27
CA ASP A 745 -14.58 -28.24 3.12
C ASP A 745 -14.23 -26.74 3.19
N GLY A 746 -14.66 -26.08 4.26
CA GLY A 746 -14.51 -24.65 4.47
C GLY A 746 -13.16 -24.27 5.08
N ALA A 747 -12.14 -24.07 4.23
CA ALA A 747 -10.85 -23.54 4.65
C ALA A 747 -10.96 -22.09 5.16
N ILE A 748 -10.58 -21.83 6.42
CA ILE A 748 -10.35 -20.47 6.94
C ILE A 748 -8.95 -20.38 7.56
N SER A 749 -8.27 -19.30 7.17
CA SER A 749 -6.92 -18.88 7.52
C SER A 749 -6.49 -19.11 8.98
N ALA A 750 -5.34 -19.75 9.15
CA ALA A 750 -4.52 -19.64 10.34
C ALA A 750 -3.33 -18.70 10.06
N GLU A 751 -3.13 -17.70 10.91
CA GLU A 751 -1.90 -16.90 10.95
C GLU A 751 -0.85 -17.64 11.80
N GLU A 752 0.34 -17.90 11.26
CA GLU A 752 1.52 -18.25 12.08
C GLU A 752 2.77 -17.50 11.57
N ASP A 753 3.58 -17.05 12.53
CA ASP A 753 4.69 -16.13 12.33
C ASP A 753 6.05 -16.83 12.57
N GLY A 754 6.92 -16.80 11.56
CA GLY A 754 8.39 -16.86 11.65
C GLY A 754 9.15 -17.99 12.37
N ALA A 755 9.75 -18.92 11.60
CA ALA A 755 11.13 -19.39 11.81
C ALA A 755 11.76 -20.04 10.55
N SER A 756 13.07 -19.88 10.35
CA SER A 756 13.87 -20.37 9.20
C SER A 756 14.31 -21.86 9.36
N ASN A 757 14.66 -22.65 8.35
CA ASN A 757 15.74 -22.42 7.37
C ASN A 757 15.92 -23.58 6.35
N GLY A 758 16.04 -23.26 5.04
CA GLY A 758 17.03 -23.86 4.11
C GLY A 758 16.88 -25.26 3.50
N SER A 759 16.39 -25.34 2.26
CA SER A 759 17.17 -25.82 1.07
C SER A 759 16.35 -25.76 -0.24
N ALA A 760 17.03 -25.60 -1.37
CA ALA A 760 16.42 -25.30 -2.68
C ALA A 760 16.31 -26.53 -3.61
N GLN A 761 15.34 -26.52 -4.54
CA GLN A 761 15.64 -26.35 -5.98
C GLN A 761 14.38 -26.13 -6.85
N ASP A 762 14.57 -25.41 -7.96
CA ASP A 762 13.55 -25.02 -8.93
C ASP A 762 12.92 -26.18 -9.72
N SER A 763 11.66 -25.99 -10.12
CA SER A 763 11.18 -26.27 -11.49
C SER A 763 9.94 -25.43 -11.77
N GLU A 764 9.98 -24.57 -12.79
CA GLU A 764 8.84 -23.73 -13.19
C GLU A 764 7.85 -24.47 -14.09
N SER A 765 6.56 -24.21 -13.88
CA SER A 765 5.55 -24.17 -14.94
C SER A 765 4.45 -23.20 -14.53
N GLY A 766 4.15 -22.21 -15.39
CA GLY A 766 3.34 -21.05 -15.02
C GLY A 766 1.87 -21.37 -14.78
N ASP A 767 1.30 -20.73 -13.76
CA ASP A 767 -0.10 -20.86 -13.38
C ASP A 767 -0.89 -19.63 -13.84
N ALA A 768 -1.86 -19.86 -14.74
CA ALA A 768 -2.77 -18.84 -15.22
C ALA A 768 -4.11 -19.07 -14.53
N MET A 769 -4.57 -18.09 -13.75
CA MET A 769 -5.80 -18.12 -12.97
C MET A 769 -6.98 -18.66 -13.80
N SER A 770 -7.32 -19.94 -13.62
CA SER A 770 -8.57 -20.50 -14.09
C SER A 770 -9.68 -20.05 -13.14
N ASP A 771 -10.68 -19.38 -13.69
CA ASP A 771 -11.91 -19.02 -13.02
C ASP A 771 -12.52 -20.28 -12.37
N ALA A 772 -12.94 -20.19 -11.11
CA ALA A 772 -13.58 -21.30 -10.41
C ALA A 772 -15.04 -21.40 -10.90
N THR A 773 -15.24 -22.03 -12.05
CA THR A 773 -16.55 -22.23 -12.65
C THR A 773 -17.43 -23.11 -11.76
N ASP A 774 -18.60 -22.59 -11.39
CA ASP A 774 -19.67 -23.26 -10.66
C ASP A 774 -19.94 -24.69 -11.18
N ASN A 775 -19.58 -25.70 -10.40
CA ASN A 775 -19.87 -27.10 -10.72
C ASN A 775 -21.35 -27.47 -10.42
N ASP A 776 -22.07 -26.63 -9.68
CA ASP A 776 -23.51 -26.78 -9.37
C ASP A 776 -24.40 -26.64 -10.63
N ASN A 777 -23.90 -25.99 -11.69
CA ASN A 777 -24.69 -25.70 -12.90
C ASN A 777 -24.96 -26.95 -13.77
N GLU A 778 -24.09 -27.96 -13.78
CA GLU A 778 -24.27 -29.11 -14.69
C GLU A 778 -25.45 -30.01 -14.27
N GLU A 779 -25.63 -30.29 -12.97
CA GLU A 779 -26.84 -31.01 -12.51
C GLU A 779 -28.11 -30.18 -12.67
N GLU A 780 -28.04 -28.86 -12.43
CA GLU A 780 -29.19 -27.96 -12.60
C GLU A 780 -29.61 -27.83 -14.08
N LEU A 781 -28.67 -27.95 -15.03
CA LEU A 781 -28.90 -28.02 -16.46
C LEU A 781 -29.48 -29.37 -16.89
N GLN A 782 -28.96 -30.50 -16.39
CA GLN A 782 -29.49 -31.83 -16.72
C GLN A 782 -30.95 -32.01 -16.27
N ARG A 783 -31.32 -31.47 -15.10
CA ARG A 783 -32.73 -31.46 -14.64
C ARG A 783 -33.62 -30.50 -15.45
N LEU A 784 -33.03 -29.43 -16.01
CA LEU A 784 -33.70 -28.48 -16.89
C LEU A 784 -34.03 -29.15 -18.24
N ASP A 785 -33.06 -29.82 -18.86
CA ASP A 785 -33.23 -30.61 -20.09
C ASP A 785 -34.22 -31.77 -19.91
N ALA A 786 -34.18 -32.46 -18.76
CA ALA A 786 -35.14 -33.54 -18.46
C ALA A 786 -36.58 -33.02 -18.39
N SER A 787 -36.81 -31.88 -17.73
CA SER A 787 -38.14 -31.27 -17.60
C SER A 787 -38.66 -30.68 -18.93
N LEU A 788 -37.81 -30.02 -19.71
CA LEU A 788 -38.15 -29.58 -21.08
C LEU A 788 -38.44 -30.77 -22.00
N GLY A 789 -37.63 -31.84 -21.91
CA GLY A 789 -37.80 -33.06 -22.69
C GLY A 789 -39.07 -33.85 -22.36
N GLU A 790 -39.65 -33.67 -21.18
CA GLU A 790 -40.95 -34.25 -20.80
C GLU A 790 -42.11 -33.40 -21.33
N ILE A 791 -42.03 -32.06 -21.19
CA ILE A 791 -43.04 -31.11 -21.71
C ILE A 791 -43.15 -31.23 -23.25
N LEU A 792 -42.01 -31.28 -23.96
CA LEU A 792 -41.97 -31.41 -25.43
C LEU A 792 -42.51 -32.75 -25.96
N LYS A 793 -42.67 -33.78 -25.12
CA LYS A 793 -43.13 -35.12 -25.54
C LYS A 793 -44.61 -35.41 -25.36
N THR A 794 -45.37 -34.51 -24.72
CA THR A 794 -46.81 -34.73 -24.47
C THR A 794 -47.73 -34.38 -25.66
N GLY A 795 -47.16 -34.21 -26.86
CA GLY A 795 -47.83 -33.57 -28.01
C GLY A 795 -47.93 -34.34 -29.35
N ARG A 796 -47.49 -35.61 -29.48
CA ARG A 796 -47.77 -36.40 -30.72
C ARG A 796 -47.62 -37.91 -30.53
N SER A 797 -48.65 -38.66 -30.92
CA SER A 797 -48.66 -40.14 -30.92
C SER A 797 -48.70 -40.70 -32.35
N THR A 798 -47.94 -41.79 -32.57
CA THR A 798 -48.01 -42.77 -33.69
C THR A 798 -47.83 -42.27 -35.13
N ALA A 799 -46.66 -42.59 -35.74
CA ALA A 799 -46.49 -43.26 -37.05
C ALA A 799 -44.99 -43.50 -37.35
N GLU A 800 -44.67 -44.34 -38.33
CA GLU A 800 -43.32 -44.85 -38.65
C GLU A 800 -42.65 -44.14 -39.86
N GLU A 801 -41.35 -44.45 -40.05
CA GLU A 801 -40.51 -44.29 -41.27
C GLU A 801 -39.80 -42.95 -41.59
N GLU A 802 -38.88 -43.06 -42.55
CA GLU A 802 -37.55 -42.42 -42.66
C GLU A 802 -37.45 -40.93 -43.05
N ALA A 803 -36.23 -40.42 -42.87
CA ALA A 803 -35.55 -39.36 -43.64
C ALA A 803 -35.86 -37.88 -43.33
N THR A 804 -34.78 -37.21 -42.89
CA THR A 804 -34.47 -35.77 -42.95
C THR A 804 -35.37 -34.85 -43.79
N ASP A 805 -35.98 -33.85 -43.14
CA ASP A 805 -35.99 -32.47 -43.65
C ASP A 805 -36.10 -31.46 -42.49
N ASP A 806 -35.66 -30.22 -42.71
CA ASP A 806 -35.75 -29.11 -41.75
C ASP A 806 -37.16 -28.47 -41.79
N GLU A 807 -38.06 -28.86 -40.86
CA GLU A 807 -39.27 -28.10 -40.58
C GLU A 807 -39.07 -27.19 -39.37
N SER A 808 -38.87 -25.89 -39.62
CA SER A 808 -38.86 -24.84 -38.60
C SER A 808 -40.22 -24.74 -37.91
N MET A 809 -40.25 -24.83 -36.58
CA MET A 809 -41.46 -24.58 -35.78
C MET A 809 -42.09 -23.22 -36.15
N ASP A 810 -43.41 -23.21 -36.28
CA ASP A 810 -44.19 -22.01 -36.57
C ASP A 810 -44.22 -21.06 -35.33
N ASP A 811 -44.17 -19.75 -35.57
CA ASP A 811 -44.02 -18.74 -34.50
C ASP A 811 -45.20 -18.79 -33.49
N ASP A 812 -46.38 -19.18 -33.95
CA ASP A 812 -47.58 -19.35 -33.12
C ASP A 812 -47.49 -20.55 -32.15
N GLU A 813 -46.75 -21.62 -32.50
CA GLU A 813 -46.50 -22.75 -31.58
C GLU A 813 -45.46 -22.39 -30.51
N MET A 814 -44.51 -21.51 -30.82
CA MET A 814 -43.53 -21.00 -29.86
C MET A 814 -44.20 -20.10 -28.80
N MET A 815 -45.14 -19.23 -29.22
CA MET A 815 -45.94 -18.41 -28.30
C MET A 815 -46.88 -19.24 -27.41
N ALA A 816 -47.36 -20.41 -27.86
CA ALA A 816 -48.22 -21.28 -27.06
C ALA A 816 -47.50 -21.92 -25.85
N LEU A 817 -46.17 -22.07 -25.89
CA LEU A 817 -45.34 -22.65 -24.83
C LEU A 817 -44.86 -21.61 -23.79
N GLU A 818 -44.80 -20.34 -24.16
CA GLU A 818 -44.33 -19.23 -23.32
C GLU A 818 -45.03 -19.12 -21.94
N PRO A 819 -46.36 -19.33 -21.79
CA PRO A 819 -47.03 -19.26 -20.48
C PRO A 819 -46.62 -20.40 -19.53
N HIS A 820 -46.26 -21.57 -20.08
CA HIS A 820 -45.84 -22.73 -19.30
C HIS A 820 -44.39 -22.59 -18.84
N LEU A 821 -43.49 -22.19 -19.76
CA LEU A 821 -42.10 -21.82 -19.42
C LEU A 821 -42.06 -20.70 -18.36
N THR A 822 -42.89 -19.67 -18.51
CA THR A 822 -42.97 -18.55 -17.55
C THR A 822 -43.41 -19.02 -16.16
N LYS A 823 -44.37 -19.95 -16.05
CA LYS A 823 -44.77 -20.54 -14.76
C LYS A 823 -43.64 -21.35 -14.14
N VAL A 824 -42.99 -22.23 -14.91
CA VAL A 824 -41.86 -23.04 -14.43
C VAL A 824 -40.71 -22.16 -13.95
N PHE A 825 -40.35 -21.10 -14.68
CA PHE A 825 -39.33 -20.15 -14.24
C PHE A 825 -39.75 -19.32 -13.02
N GLN A 826 -41.03 -18.93 -12.88
CA GLN A 826 -41.52 -18.25 -11.68
C GLN A 826 -41.54 -19.15 -10.45
N GLU A 827 -41.96 -20.40 -10.59
CA GLU A 827 -41.98 -21.40 -9.52
C GLU A 827 -40.55 -21.80 -9.11
N ARG A 828 -39.65 -22.02 -10.08
CA ARG A 828 -38.22 -22.28 -9.81
C ARG A 828 -37.52 -21.06 -9.20
N LYS A 829 -37.84 -19.83 -9.60
CA LYS A 829 -37.30 -18.61 -8.97
C LYS A 829 -37.76 -18.48 -7.51
N LYS A 830 -39.03 -18.81 -7.21
CA LYS A 830 -39.55 -18.88 -5.84
C LYS A 830 -38.90 -20.01 -5.02
N ALA A 831 -38.67 -21.18 -5.61
CA ALA A 831 -38.01 -22.31 -4.94
C ALA A 831 -36.51 -22.06 -4.69
N SER A 832 -35.82 -21.45 -5.66
CA SER A 832 -34.41 -21.06 -5.56
C SER A 832 -34.20 -19.96 -4.52
N SER A 833 -35.07 -18.93 -4.45
CA SER A 833 -35.05 -17.98 -3.34
C SER A 833 -35.28 -18.72 -2.03
N LYS A 834 -36.37 -19.48 -1.86
CA LYS A 834 -36.63 -20.22 -0.61
C LYS A 834 -35.47 -21.14 -0.17
N LYS A 835 -34.76 -21.78 -1.11
CA LYS A 835 -33.56 -22.59 -0.81
C LYS A 835 -32.38 -21.73 -0.33
N ARG A 836 -32.15 -20.58 -0.96
CA ARG A 836 -31.15 -19.60 -0.54
C ARG A 836 -31.52 -18.94 0.79
N ASP A 837 -32.75 -18.48 0.94
CA ASP A 837 -33.26 -17.84 2.15
C ASP A 837 -33.16 -18.80 3.36
N ASN A 838 -33.45 -20.09 3.19
CA ASN A 838 -33.20 -21.12 4.21
C ASN A 838 -31.70 -21.36 4.50
N LYS A 839 -30.82 -21.27 3.49
CA LYS A 839 -29.36 -21.39 3.68
C LYS A 839 -28.80 -20.18 4.45
N ASP A 840 -29.19 -18.97 4.06
CA ASP A 840 -28.81 -17.71 4.69
C ASP A 840 -29.35 -17.66 6.14
N ALA A 841 -30.58 -18.12 6.38
CA ALA A 841 -31.16 -18.28 7.72
C ALA A 841 -30.40 -19.29 8.61
N LYS A 842 -30.05 -20.46 8.05
CA LYS A 842 -29.24 -21.47 8.74
C LYS A 842 -27.86 -20.92 9.11
N GLU A 843 -27.19 -20.22 8.19
CA GLU A 843 -25.90 -19.58 8.46
C GLU A 843 -26.03 -18.47 9.52
N MET A 844 -27.09 -17.66 9.49
CA MET A 844 -27.36 -16.66 10.52
C MET A 844 -27.53 -17.28 11.91
N MET A 845 -28.33 -18.35 12.02
CA MET A 845 -28.52 -19.06 13.29
C MET A 845 -27.22 -19.72 13.80
N ILE A 846 -26.48 -20.42 12.94
CA ILE A 846 -25.20 -21.03 13.30
C ILE A 846 -24.21 -19.97 13.78
N ASN A 847 -24.15 -18.82 13.10
CA ASN A 847 -23.32 -17.69 13.52
C ASN A 847 -23.76 -17.10 14.86
N PHE A 848 -25.07 -16.94 15.11
CA PHE A 848 -25.59 -16.40 16.37
C PHE A 848 -25.25 -17.34 17.54
N LYS A 849 -25.55 -18.64 17.41
CA LYS A 849 -25.18 -19.66 18.40
C LYS A 849 -23.67 -19.71 18.65
N ASN A 850 -22.86 -19.63 17.60
CA ASN A 850 -21.40 -19.57 17.73
C ASN A 850 -20.94 -18.39 18.58
N ARG A 851 -21.55 -17.20 18.44
CA ARG A 851 -21.20 -16.01 19.23
C ARG A 851 -21.67 -16.14 20.69
N ILE A 852 -22.83 -16.75 20.94
CA ILE A 852 -23.28 -17.05 22.31
C ILE A 852 -22.32 -18.03 23.00
N LEU A 853 -21.80 -19.04 22.28
CA LEU A 853 -20.75 -19.91 22.82
C LEU A 853 -19.46 -19.14 23.16
N ASP A 854 -19.14 -18.01 22.50
CA ASP A 854 -18.01 -17.17 22.90
C ASP A 854 -18.30 -16.40 24.20
N LEU A 855 -19.51 -15.85 24.37
CA LEU A 855 -19.93 -15.23 25.63
C LEU A 855 -19.92 -16.25 26.79
N LEU A 856 -20.52 -17.43 26.61
CA LEU A 856 -20.48 -18.50 27.61
C LEU A 856 -19.05 -18.99 27.89
N THR A 857 -18.15 -18.92 26.91
CA THR A 857 -16.71 -19.19 27.09
C THR A 857 -16.04 -18.11 27.95
N ILE A 858 -16.42 -16.83 27.82
CA ILE A 858 -15.97 -15.74 28.69
C ILE A 858 -16.47 -15.99 30.13
N TYR A 859 -17.76 -16.30 30.30
CA TYR A 859 -18.36 -16.60 31.60
C TYR A 859 -17.61 -17.74 32.31
N VAL A 860 -17.45 -18.89 31.63
CA VAL A 860 -16.70 -20.04 32.16
C VAL A 860 -15.26 -19.70 32.52
N LYS A 861 -14.56 -18.82 31.79
CA LYS A 861 -13.17 -18.47 32.12
C LYS A 861 -13.03 -17.68 33.42
N GLN A 862 -14.04 -16.88 33.77
CA GLN A 862 -14.09 -16.05 34.97
C GLN A 862 -14.75 -16.79 36.15
N GLU A 863 -15.94 -17.34 35.94
CA GLU A 863 -16.89 -17.79 36.97
C GLU A 863 -17.00 -19.33 37.04
N TYR A 864 -15.94 -20.08 36.71
CA TYR A 864 -15.93 -21.55 36.72
C TYR A 864 -16.23 -22.21 38.08
N SER A 865 -16.14 -21.48 39.20
CA SER A 865 -16.50 -21.95 40.54
C SER A 865 -17.96 -21.61 40.91
N ASN A 866 -18.66 -20.82 40.11
CA ASN A 866 -20.06 -20.47 40.31
C ASN A 866 -20.97 -21.69 40.06
N VAL A 867 -22.00 -21.85 40.88
CA VAL A 867 -22.94 -22.99 40.79
C VAL A 867 -23.70 -22.97 39.47
N LEU A 868 -24.06 -21.77 38.96
CA LEU A 868 -24.77 -21.59 37.69
C LEU A 868 -23.99 -22.12 36.47
N ALA A 869 -22.67 -22.28 36.57
CA ALA A 869 -21.87 -22.88 35.50
C ALA A 869 -22.16 -24.40 35.34
N LEU A 870 -22.78 -25.07 36.32
CA LEU A 870 -23.22 -26.47 36.19
C LEU A 870 -24.42 -26.59 35.23
N ASP A 871 -25.30 -25.58 35.18
CA ASP A 871 -26.51 -25.58 34.37
C ASP A 871 -26.20 -25.59 32.87
N LEU A 872 -24.99 -25.19 32.48
CA LEU A 872 -24.46 -25.28 31.11
C LEU A 872 -24.32 -26.74 30.61
N ILE A 873 -24.19 -27.72 31.50
CA ILE A 873 -23.80 -29.09 31.11
C ILE A 873 -24.88 -29.77 30.24
N LEU A 874 -26.16 -29.71 30.63
CA LEU A 874 -27.23 -30.37 29.87
C LEU A 874 -27.56 -29.68 28.54
N PRO A 875 -27.67 -28.33 28.45
CA PRO A 875 -27.88 -27.62 27.19
C PRO A 875 -26.71 -27.79 26.20
N LEU A 876 -25.45 -27.73 26.66
CA LEU A 876 -24.31 -27.93 25.75
C LEU A 876 -24.26 -29.37 25.21
N LEU A 877 -24.60 -30.37 26.04
CA LEU A 877 -24.76 -31.74 25.55
C LEU A 877 -25.90 -31.84 24.54
N GLN A 878 -27.04 -31.18 24.79
CA GLN A 878 -28.16 -31.16 23.85
C GLN A 878 -27.77 -30.50 22.51
N LEU A 879 -27.07 -29.36 22.53
CA LEU A 879 -26.54 -28.71 21.34
C LEU A 879 -25.58 -29.61 20.54
N ILE A 880 -24.71 -30.36 21.23
CA ILE A 880 -23.81 -31.35 20.60
C ILE A 880 -24.59 -32.49 19.91
N LEU A 881 -25.80 -32.80 20.37
CA LEU A 881 -26.64 -33.86 19.83
C LEU A 881 -27.54 -33.37 18.68
N GLU A 882 -28.07 -32.16 18.79
CA GLU A 882 -29.12 -31.60 17.91
C GLU A 882 -28.55 -30.69 16.81
N SER A 883 -27.29 -30.25 16.91
CA SER A 883 -26.67 -29.41 15.88
C SER A 883 -26.40 -30.18 14.59
N THR A 884 -26.76 -29.56 13.47
CA THR A 884 -26.42 -30.05 12.12
C THR A 884 -25.03 -29.59 11.69
N SER A 885 -24.38 -28.70 12.45
CA SER A 885 -23.04 -28.17 12.16
C SER A 885 -21.98 -28.83 13.05
N LYS A 886 -21.08 -29.59 12.41
CA LYS A 886 -19.91 -30.18 13.06
C LYS A 886 -19.06 -29.16 13.81
N GLN A 887 -18.87 -27.96 13.24
CA GLN A 887 -18.12 -26.87 13.86
C GLN A 887 -18.78 -26.39 15.16
N LEU A 888 -20.10 -26.27 15.19
CA LEU A 888 -20.84 -25.81 16.38
C LEU A 888 -20.81 -26.88 17.50
N ALA A 889 -20.99 -28.15 17.14
CA ALA A 889 -20.86 -29.27 18.08
C ALA A 889 -19.43 -29.39 18.66
N GLU A 890 -18.39 -29.21 17.82
CA GLU A 890 -16.99 -29.18 18.28
C GLU A 890 -16.71 -27.98 19.20
N LYS A 891 -17.26 -26.80 18.89
CA LYS A 891 -17.12 -25.61 19.75
C LYS A 891 -17.80 -25.79 21.11
N ALA A 892 -19.02 -26.32 21.13
CA ALA A 892 -19.74 -26.63 22.37
C ALA A 892 -19.00 -27.67 23.23
N PHE A 893 -18.43 -28.71 22.61
CA PHE A 893 -17.58 -29.69 23.30
C PHE A 893 -16.28 -29.07 23.83
N ASN A 894 -15.66 -28.15 23.10
CA ASN A 894 -14.46 -27.46 23.54
C ASN A 894 -14.72 -26.51 24.72
N LEU A 895 -15.86 -25.82 24.75
CA LEU A 895 -16.30 -25.02 25.90
C LEU A 895 -16.49 -25.91 27.14
N LEU A 896 -17.26 -27.01 26.99
CA LEU A 896 -17.50 -27.98 28.05
C LEU A 896 -16.20 -28.59 28.60
N LYS A 897 -15.26 -28.94 27.70
CA LYS A 897 -13.90 -29.40 28.05
C LYS A 897 -13.14 -28.32 28.83
N GLN A 898 -13.17 -27.07 28.38
CA GLN A 898 -12.47 -25.96 29.02
C GLN A 898 -13.00 -25.70 30.44
N TYR A 899 -14.32 -25.75 30.63
CA TYR A 899 -14.94 -25.67 31.96
C TYR A 899 -14.41 -26.74 32.92
N ILE A 900 -14.50 -28.02 32.52
CA ILE A 900 -14.04 -29.17 33.32
C ILE A 900 -12.53 -29.07 33.64
N GLU A 901 -11.71 -28.61 32.68
CA GLU A 901 -10.27 -28.44 32.90
C GLU A 901 -9.92 -27.28 33.85
N LEU A 902 -10.67 -26.16 33.83
CA LEU A 902 -10.44 -25.02 34.72
C LEU A 902 -10.72 -25.40 36.19
N CYS A 903 -11.87 -26.02 36.46
CA CYS A 903 -12.22 -26.61 37.76
C CYS A 903 -11.26 -27.75 38.19
N GLY A 904 -10.46 -28.28 37.26
CA GLY A 904 -9.46 -29.31 37.52
C GLY A 904 -8.09 -28.78 37.94
N LYS A 905 -7.73 -27.54 37.59
CA LYS A 905 -6.35 -27.01 37.64
C LYS A 905 -6.14 -25.86 38.62
N LYS A 906 -7.16 -25.06 38.94
CA LYS A 906 -7.03 -23.82 39.74
C LYS A 906 -7.35 -24.02 41.24
N LYS A 907 -6.86 -23.11 42.09
CA LYS A 907 -6.95 -23.20 43.56
C LYS A 907 -8.30 -22.80 44.16
N GLU A 908 -9.18 -22.14 43.42
CA GLU A 908 -10.42 -21.54 43.96
C GLU A 908 -11.55 -22.58 44.15
N GLY A 909 -11.31 -23.84 43.80
CA GLY A 909 -12.17 -24.98 44.11
C GLY A 909 -13.11 -25.40 42.98
N LEU A 910 -13.81 -26.51 43.21
CA LEU A 910 -14.96 -26.95 42.40
C LEU A 910 -16.19 -26.08 42.73
N PRO A 911 -17.25 -26.09 41.90
CA PRO A 911 -18.54 -25.51 42.28
C PRO A 911 -19.07 -26.11 43.59
N HIS A 912 -19.70 -25.27 44.43
CA HIS A 912 -20.25 -25.66 45.73
C HIS A 912 -21.79 -25.54 45.74
N PRO A 913 -22.53 -26.47 45.10
CA PRO A 913 -23.99 -26.45 45.12
C PRO A 913 -24.55 -26.72 46.52
N GLU A 914 -25.57 -25.96 46.93
CA GLU A 914 -26.26 -26.16 48.22
C GLU A 914 -27.14 -27.42 48.21
N ASP A 915 -27.81 -27.70 47.08
CA ASP A 915 -28.55 -28.93 46.86
C ASP A 915 -27.75 -29.93 46.00
N LEU A 916 -27.33 -31.03 46.61
CA LEU A 916 -26.63 -32.12 45.93
C LEU A 916 -27.59 -33.03 45.12
N GLU A 917 -28.89 -33.05 45.40
CA GLU A 917 -29.85 -33.87 44.65
C GLU A 917 -30.09 -33.33 43.23
N SER A 918 -30.04 -32.01 43.02
CA SER A 918 -30.00 -31.40 41.68
C SER A 918 -28.86 -31.96 40.81
N VAL A 919 -27.67 -32.13 41.40
CA VAL A 919 -26.46 -32.66 40.73
C VAL A 919 -26.61 -34.16 40.45
N TRP A 920 -27.18 -34.92 41.38
CA TRP A 920 -27.51 -36.35 41.17
C TRP A 920 -28.55 -36.54 40.07
N THR A 921 -29.59 -35.71 40.03
CA THR A 921 -30.63 -35.70 39.00
C THR A 921 -30.05 -35.36 37.62
N THR A 922 -29.12 -34.40 37.57
CA THR A 922 -28.37 -34.03 36.37
C THR A 922 -27.51 -35.19 35.86
N LEU A 923 -26.80 -35.88 36.76
CA LEU A 923 -26.01 -37.08 36.44
C LEU A 923 -26.91 -38.22 35.93
N GLN A 924 -28.06 -38.47 36.57
CA GLN A 924 -29.00 -39.49 36.12
C GLN A 924 -29.51 -39.20 34.71
N THR A 925 -29.98 -37.97 34.47
CA THR A 925 -30.47 -37.49 33.17
C THR A 925 -29.41 -37.68 32.08
N LEU A 926 -28.14 -37.38 32.39
CA LEU A 926 -27.02 -37.59 31.47
C LEU A 926 -26.81 -39.08 31.15
N LEU A 927 -26.78 -39.96 32.15
CA LEU A 927 -26.59 -41.41 31.94
C LEU A 927 -27.75 -42.05 31.14
N GLU A 928 -28.96 -41.53 31.30
CA GLU A 928 -30.12 -41.90 30.49
C GLU A 928 -30.01 -41.41 29.04
N ARG A 929 -29.53 -40.17 28.81
CA ARG A 929 -29.30 -39.64 27.45
C ARG A 929 -28.16 -40.34 26.70
N VAL A 930 -27.11 -40.81 27.40
CA VAL A 930 -26.03 -41.65 26.84
C VAL A 930 -26.53 -42.98 26.28
N SER A 931 -27.66 -43.48 26.78
CA SER A 931 -28.25 -44.77 26.42
C SER A 931 -28.92 -44.79 25.02
N ARG A 932 -28.51 -43.91 24.10
CA ARG A 932 -29.04 -43.79 22.73
C ARG A 932 -27.90 -43.87 21.70
N LYS A 933 -28.24 -44.22 20.46
CA LYS A 933 -27.30 -44.23 19.34
C LYS A 933 -26.89 -42.79 18.99
N ASN A 934 -25.71 -42.39 19.48
CA ASN A 934 -25.22 -41.02 19.40
C ASN A 934 -23.79 -40.96 18.83
N ALA A 935 -23.43 -39.83 18.21
CA ALA A 935 -22.10 -39.59 17.64
C ALA A 935 -20.95 -39.76 18.67
N LYS A 936 -19.75 -40.13 18.20
CA LYS A 936 -18.58 -40.37 19.07
C LYS A 936 -18.24 -39.17 19.96
N LEU A 937 -18.39 -37.95 19.41
CA LEU A 937 -18.12 -36.69 20.10
C LEU A 937 -19.10 -36.45 21.27
N TYR A 938 -20.39 -36.75 21.07
CA TYR A 938 -21.40 -36.71 22.13
C TYR A 938 -21.09 -37.69 23.27
N GLN A 939 -20.76 -38.95 22.95
CA GLN A 939 -20.43 -39.95 23.98
C GLN A 939 -19.20 -39.56 24.81
N ASN A 940 -18.18 -38.97 24.17
CA ASN A 940 -17.01 -38.41 24.85
C ASN A 940 -17.36 -37.20 25.73
N ALA A 941 -18.26 -36.32 25.27
CA ALA A 941 -18.77 -35.19 26.05
C ALA A 941 -19.47 -35.66 27.32
N CYS A 942 -20.43 -36.59 27.19
CA CYS A 942 -21.12 -37.18 28.33
C CYS A 942 -20.17 -37.92 29.28
N SER A 943 -19.18 -38.66 28.77
CA SER A 943 -18.19 -39.33 29.62
C SER A 943 -17.42 -38.34 30.49
N ARG A 944 -16.99 -37.20 29.94
CA ARG A 944 -16.27 -36.18 30.71
C ARG A 944 -17.17 -35.47 31.71
N SER A 945 -18.39 -35.10 31.30
CA SER A 945 -19.35 -34.44 32.19
C SER A 945 -19.81 -35.34 33.34
N SER A 946 -20.04 -36.63 33.11
CA SER A 946 -20.44 -37.56 34.18
C SER A 946 -19.34 -37.73 35.23
N LEU A 947 -18.07 -37.86 34.81
CA LEU A 947 -16.92 -37.87 35.71
C LEU A 947 -16.74 -36.55 36.46
N PHE A 948 -17.01 -35.42 35.81
CA PHE A 948 -16.95 -34.11 36.44
C PHE A 948 -18.03 -33.94 37.52
N LEU A 949 -19.29 -34.30 37.24
CA LEU A 949 -20.38 -34.24 38.21
C LEU A 949 -20.09 -35.14 39.44
N VAL A 950 -19.62 -36.37 39.22
CA VAL A 950 -19.20 -37.24 40.33
C VAL A 950 -18.04 -36.63 41.12
N LYS A 951 -17.07 -35.97 40.46
CA LYS A 951 -15.98 -35.25 41.15
C LYS A 951 -16.50 -34.08 41.99
N VAL A 952 -17.49 -33.32 41.52
CA VAL A 952 -18.12 -32.22 42.29
C VAL A 952 -18.77 -32.77 43.55
N VAL A 953 -19.68 -33.76 43.42
CA VAL A 953 -20.41 -34.30 44.59
C VAL A 953 -19.46 -35.00 45.58
N THR A 954 -18.51 -35.81 45.09
CA THR A 954 -17.56 -36.50 45.98
C THR A 954 -16.60 -35.54 46.70
N HIS A 955 -16.30 -34.37 46.13
CA HIS A 955 -15.53 -33.32 46.82
C HIS A 955 -16.35 -32.66 47.94
N MET A 956 -17.60 -32.28 47.65
CA MET A 956 -18.50 -31.67 48.64
C MET A 956 -18.71 -32.56 49.87
N GLU A 957 -18.96 -33.86 49.63
CA GLU A 957 -19.17 -34.82 50.72
C GLU A 957 -17.87 -35.27 51.43
N GLN A 958 -16.69 -34.94 50.90
CA GLN A 958 -15.40 -35.16 51.59
C GLN A 958 -15.09 -34.04 52.59
N SER A 959 -15.49 -32.79 52.30
CA SER A 959 -15.38 -31.68 53.27
C SER A 959 -16.27 -31.88 54.50
N SER A 960 -17.37 -32.64 54.38
CA SER A 960 -18.25 -33.00 55.49
C SER A 960 -17.85 -34.34 56.15
N LYS A 961 -16.84 -34.27 57.03
CA LYS A 961 -16.38 -35.30 57.99
C LYS A 961 -16.79 -36.78 57.70
N ASN A 962 -16.01 -37.40 56.82
CA ASN A 962 -15.64 -38.83 56.80
C ASN A 962 -16.68 -39.97 56.60
N GLU A 963 -17.99 -39.78 56.70
CA GLU A 963 -18.96 -40.83 56.32
C GLU A 963 -19.68 -40.57 55.00
N ASN A 964 -20.11 -39.33 54.74
CA ASN A 964 -20.93 -39.03 53.55
C ASN A 964 -20.18 -39.32 52.24
N GLY A 965 -18.95 -38.85 52.04
CA GLY A 965 -18.21 -39.06 50.78
C GLY A 965 -17.92 -40.52 50.39
N ARG A 966 -18.21 -41.50 51.24
CA ARG A 966 -18.27 -42.93 50.86
C ARG A 966 -19.62 -43.31 50.26
N GLN A 967 -20.71 -42.72 50.73
CA GLN A 967 -22.07 -42.87 50.22
C GLN A 967 -22.20 -42.27 48.81
N ALA A 968 -21.67 -41.07 48.52
CA ALA A 968 -21.60 -40.58 47.14
C ALA A 968 -20.87 -41.54 46.19
N LEU A 969 -19.70 -42.06 46.58
CA LEU A 969 -18.98 -43.00 45.71
C LEU A 969 -19.77 -44.29 45.50
N GLY A 970 -20.48 -44.78 46.52
CA GLY A 970 -21.42 -45.90 46.42
C GLY A 970 -22.54 -45.60 45.41
N ARG A 971 -23.28 -44.51 45.61
CA ARG A 971 -24.38 -44.07 44.72
C ARG A 971 -23.93 -43.88 43.28
N ALA A 972 -22.77 -43.26 43.06
CA ALA A 972 -22.18 -43.14 41.73
C ALA A 972 -21.86 -44.52 41.12
N GLN A 973 -21.20 -45.41 41.88
CA GLN A 973 -20.91 -46.77 41.43
C GLN A 973 -22.19 -47.55 41.11
N ASP A 974 -23.27 -47.40 41.88
CA ASP A 974 -24.56 -48.04 41.64
C ASP A 974 -25.21 -47.53 40.34
N MET A 975 -25.17 -46.22 40.08
CA MET A 975 -25.68 -45.61 38.84
C MET A 975 -24.91 -46.11 37.60
N PHE A 976 -23.57 -46.10 37.65
CA PHE A 976 -22.74 -46.60 36.55
C PHE A 976 -22.86 -48.13 36.37
N SER A 977 -22.98 -48.90 37.46
CA SER A 977 -23.21 -50.36 37.40
C SER A 977 -24.60 -50.68 36.84
N GLY A 978 -25.62 -49.89 37.19
CA GLY A 978 -26.96 -49.99 36.63
C GLY A 978 -27.01 -49.68 35.14
N LEU A 979 -26.23 -48.70 34.67
CA LEU A 979 -26.04 -48.43 33.25
C LEU A 979 -25.31 -49.60 32.54
N GLN A 980 -24.20 -50.09 33.11
CA GLN A 980 -23.45 -51.21 32.55
C GLN A 980 -24.29 -52.50 32.47
N LYS A 981 -25.13 -52.77 33.48
CA LYS A 981 -26.06 -53.89 33.48
C LYS A 981 -27.11 -53.75 32.38
N ARG A 982 -27.66 -52.55 32.15
CA ARG A 982 -28.57 -52.30 31.02
C ARG A 982 -27.86 -52.53 29.68
N TRP A 983 -26.69 -51.93 29.49
CA TRP A 983 -25.85 -52.08 28.29
C TRP A 983 -25.52 -53.55 27.94
N LEU A 984 -25.27 -54.38 28.95
CA LEU A 984 -25.04 -55.82 28.76
C LEU A 984 -26.30 -56.60 28.37
N MET A 985 -27.49 -56.11 28.75
CA MET A 985 -28.78 -56.80 28.58
C MET A 985 -29.57 -56.36 27.34
N ASP A 986 -29.37 -55.13 26.85
CA ASP A 986 -30.02 -54.60 25.65
C ASP A 986 -28.98 -54.23 24.57
N PRO A 987 -28.85 -55.05 23.50
CA PRO A 987 -27.94 -54.78 22.38
C PRO A 987 -28.22 -53.48 21.61
N LYS A 988 -29.37 -52.82 21.81
CA LYS A 988 -29.70 -51.53 21.16
C LYS A 988 -28.96 -50.34 21.80
N LEU A 989 -28.34 -50.54 22.96
CA LEU A 989 -27.59 -49.52 23.69
C LEU A 989 -26.17 -49.37 23.10
N GLU A 990 -26.02 -48.59 22.03
CA GLU A 990 -24.73 -48.34 21.34
C GLU A 990 -23.76 -47.42 22.12
N ILE A 991 -23.51 -47.73 23.40
CA ILE A 991 -22.51 -47.05 24.25
C ILE A 991 -21.12 -47.63 23.96
N GLN A 992 -20.14 -46.75 23.71
CA GLN A 992 -18.75 -47.17 23.51
C GLN A 992 -18.11 -47.71 24.80
N PHE A 993 -17.29 -48.75 24.64
CA PHE A 993 -16.49 -49.32 25.73
C PHE A 993 -15.57 -48.28 26.42
N SER A 994 -15.10 -47.28 25.69
CA SER A 994 -14.31 -46.15 26.20
C SER A 994 -15.01 -45.39 27.34
N PHE A 995 -16.34 -45.29 27.32
CA PHE A 995 -17.12 -44.66 28.40
C PHE A 995 -16.91 -45.39 29.74
N PHE A 996 -17.01 -46.71 29.73
CA PHE A 996 -16.78 -47.55 30.92
C PHE A 996 -15.29 -47.64 31.30
N GLN A 997 -14.37 -47.61 30.33
CA GLN A 997 -12.93 -47.50 30.61
C GLN A 997 -12.58 -46.20 31.34
N ASN A 998 -13.18 -45.07 30.94
CA ASN A 998 -12.96 -43.78 31.60
C ASN A 998 -13.48 -43.79 33.05
N TRP A 999 -14.65 -44.41 33.31
CA TRP A 999 -15.15 -44.64 34.67
C TRP A 999 -14.18 -45.48 35.51
N LEU A 1000 -13.77 -46.65 35.01
CA LEU A 1000 -12.84 -47.54 35.71
C LEU A 1000 -11.46 -46.89 35.95
N GLY A 1001 -10.98 -46.08 35.01
CA GLY A 1001 -9.77 -45.27 35.15
C GLY A 1001 -9.89 -44.26 36.29
N TRP A 1002 -10.98 -43.48 36.32
CA TRP A 1002 -11.27 -42.53 37.40
C TRP A 1002 -11.41 -43.22 38.76
N CYS A 1003 -12.09 -44.38 38.84
CA CYS A 1003 -12.16 -45.18 40.06
C CYS A 1003 -10.78 -45.66 40.54
N ASN A 1004 -9.90 -46.04 39.61
CA ASN A 1004 -8.52 -46.45 39.92
C ASN A 1004 -7.69 -45.28 40.46
N ASP A 1005 -7.84 -44.08 39.88
CA ASP A 1005 -7.12 -42.90 40.36
C ASP A 1005 -7.66 -42.41 41.71
N MET A 1006 -8.98 -42.43 41.93
CA MET A 1006 -9.59 -42.18 43.25
C MET A 1006 -9.22 -43.25 44.29
N ARG A 1007 -8.95 -44.49 43.87
CA ARG A 1007 -8.41 -45.53 44.75
C ARG A 1007 -6.95 -45.28 45.14
N LYS A 1008 -6.14 -44.67 44.27
CA LYS A 1008 -4.72 -44.30 44.56
C LYS A 1008 -4.60 -43.01 45.37
N ALA A 1009 -5.59 -42.11 45.28
CA ALA A 1009 -5.63 -40.85 46.01
C ALA A 1009 -6.14 -41.00 47.45
N ARG A 1010 -6.57 -42.21 47.84
CA ARG A 1010 -6.97 -42.63 49.19
C ARG A 1010 -5.86 -43.44 49.85
#